data_AF-A0A9C9BU26-F1
#
_entry.id   AF-A0A9C9BU26-F1
#
_cell.length_a   1.000
_cell.length_b   1.000
_cell.length_c   1.000
_cell.angle_alpha   90.00
_cell.angle_beta   90.00
_cell.angle_gamma   90.00
#
_symmetry.space_group_name_H-M   'P 1'
#
loop_
_entity.id
_entity.type
_entity.pdbx_description
1 polymer ?
#
loop_
_entity_poly.entity_id
_entity_poly.type
_entity_poly.pdbx_seq_one_letter_code
_entity_poly.pdbx_strand_id
1 'polypeptide(L)'
;MRRILTSLLVLIAVIYLTYLGLDMARGAPFGESLTQALGDTRAYLARLPRGDLGMSEAGSLNLRPVAVAEILPQLAARSLGLLGVSLLFAVALGVPLGIFAATRRRFADLPILLASIAGVSLPSFFTALLLQLAVIKATQTFGRTILPVGGFGWDAHLLLPALVLAARPVAQITRLTYTSVREVMGQDYVRTAYSKGLGERVILLRHILRNAAIPVLTTIGLSGRFALSSLPVVEFFFGWPGMGFTLLKSIARADQNLTIALVGTLGLTFLLVNALLEGIYRLADPRLRRGNGIQREARRSLRGNIRALAEGTRALLKALNPLGWPLLRKAEPLPPLPKVSAAPSEAVISPKAARRREARRWLRALAGNPPLIAGLLFMFLLAALFFGGAQMAPHSPYATQGLTIVDGEMRVPPFAPDAAHPWGTDVLGRDILSLILAGAQQTLLLAALVTLARLALGTVLGALAGWFRDSWLDRLLLGIVETLAAFPTLLLGMVFILALGIREGVRPFLIALSLTGWGEVMQFARAEVIKLRPRPFIESAHAAGASTRRILGRHILPNLIPHLVSLSALEMGAVLMLLGELGFVGIFIGGGSFAELDVGGAPYHYSDVPEWAALLSNVRAYARSYPWTGIYPALAFFAAILGFNLFGEGVRRLMEDMGVRVARLFNKYTLAAGALLLGAFLLWQGSTGEMAVYARQARAFDRQRAFAAAETLSAPAWEGRALGSAGMQSAAAWIAEQFEAAGLQPAGESSTYFQTRKRAFEALSAPPELAIAGESLTYHQDFAEFPGEYRNLGEASGSVRLVTFGALRRVGTWNASYPALKGLDYSGEILLLLSPWDVRYLQGVPHGGALVVADDPAALSRRVTLSPADPTASLLGTGRAVGQDAPIVWISPQTAGRLLAAGGLTLEEARVRRAALGTDEVFDLPLSVPAALRVQGEVLSGVEAPHVLGLWPGVSSSQFEGLDNHLIVVLAQYDSPAPSPDGIPLPAANDNASGVALMLEMARAMQESGYQPYRSILFVAYSGEGLEGGEPVNPRDVSKFLQAKTGFANAFTVDAIVELRGLGSGESLLLDVSGSQHLGQVFEQAARRLRVRVRRQEAPIDLSIVFEERPPQSGGDEAPQIGIYGQGWEAFSHTPQDSPALLSADSMQRFGRALTLGLMALGR
;
A
#
# COMPACT_ATOMS: atom_id res chain seq x y z
N MET A 1 1.59 -32.30 -26.46
CA MET A 1 2.98 -32.25 -25.97
C MET A 1 3.55 -30.84 -25.87
N ARG A 2 3.88 -30.11 -26.96
CA ARG A 2 4.46 -28.74 -26.86
C ARG A 2 3.68 -27.76 -25.99
N ARG A 3 2.35 -27.75 -26.13
CA ARG A 3 1.47 -26.89 -25.31
C ARG A 3 1.47 -27.24 -23.83
N ILE A 4 1.49 -28.54 -23.50
CA ILE A 4 1.59 -29.01 -22.12
C ILE A 4 2.94 -28.56 -21.54
N LEU A 5 4.01 -28.67 -22.31
CA LEU A 5 5.34 -28.23 -21.88
C LEU A 5 5.41 -26.71 -21.69
N THR A 6 4.79 -25.90 -22.55
CA THR A 6 4.70 -24.45 -22.35
C THR A 6 3.83 -24.10 -21.15
N SER A 7 2.69 -24.76 -20.95
CA SER A 7 1.83 -24.57 -19.76
C SER A 7 2.56 -24.94 -18.47
N LEU A 8 3.37 -26.00 -18.48
CA LEU A 8 4.20 -26.37 -17.33
C LEU A 8 5.29 -25.32 -17.03
N LEU A 9 5.95 -24.79 -18.07
CA LEU A 9 6.93 -23.71 -17.90
C LEU A 9 6.27 -22.43 -17.35
N VAL A 10 5.06 -22.10 -17.82
CA VAL A 10 4.28 -20.99 -17.27
C VAL A 10 3.99 -21.22 -15.79
N LEU A 11 3.56 -22.43 -15.40
CA LEU A 11 3.28 -22.76 -14.00
C LEU A 11 4.54 -22.68 -13.11
N ILE A 12 5.70 -23.11 -13.62
CA ILE A 12 6.98 -22.99 -12.92
C ILE A 12 7.37 -21.51 -12.75
N ALA A 13 7.23 -20.71 -13.81
CA ALA A 13 7.46 -19.28 -13.74
C ALA A 13 6.49 -18.61 -12.75
N VAL A 14 5.25 -19.12 -12.65
CA VAL A 14 4.26 -18.64 -11.70
C VAL A 14 4.73 -18.82 -10.26
N ILE A 15 5.16 -20.04 -9.93
CA ILE A 15 5.70 -20.38 -8.61
C ILE A 15 6.95 -19.55 -8.30
N TYR A 16 7.88 -19.45 -9.26
CA TYR A 16 9.12 -18.68 -9.10
C TYR A 16 8.90 -17.21 -8.79
N LEU A 17 8.05 -16.54 -9.57
CA LEU A 17 7.75 -15.11 -9.35
C LEU A 17 7.01 -14.88 -8.03
N THR A 18 6.22 -15.86 -7.58
CA THR A 18 5.56 -15.80 -6.27
C THR A 18 6.57 -15.90 -5.14
N TYR A 19 7.52 -16.85 -5.20
CA TYR A 19 8.63 -16.93 -4.24
C TYR A 19 9.46 -15.64 -4.23
N LEU A 20 9.84 -15.14 -5.40
CA LEU A 20 10.62 -13.91 -5.55
C LEU A 20 9.91 -12.73 -4.91
N GLY A 21 8.63 -12.54 -5.21
CA GLY A 21 7.87 -11.42 -4.69
C GLY A 21 7.62 -11.49 -3.18
N LEU A 22 7.38 -12.69 -2.64
CA LEU A 22 7.21 -12.89 -1.19
C LEU A 22 8.52 -12.63 -0.42
N ASP A 23 9.66 -13.06 -0.96
CA ASP A 23 10.97 -12.86 -0.34
C ASP A 23 11.36 -11.38 -0.35
N MET A 24 11.17 -10.70 -1.48
CA MET A 24 11.37 -9.25 -1.58
C MET A 24 10.43 -8.46 -0.67
N ALA A 25 9.18 -8.90 -0.52
CA ALA A 25 8.23 -8.27 0.40
C ALA A 25 8.64 -8.40 1.87
N ARG A 26 9.52 -9.36 2.22
CA ARG A 26 10.14 -9.48 3.55
C ARG A 26 11.41 -8.63 3.72
N GLY A 27 11.74 -7.80 2.73
CA GLY A 27 12.90 -6.89 2.78
C GLY A 27 14.20 -7.49 2.26
N ALA A 28 14.17 -8.69 1.66
CA ALA A 28 15.37 -9.30 1.10
C ALA A 28 15.87 -8.53 -0.16
N PRO A 29 17.20 -8.34 -0.33
CA PRO A 29 17.75 -7.69 -1.51
C PRO A 29 17.42 -8.45 -2.79
N PHE A 30 17.03 -7.74 -3.87
CA PHE A 30 16.62 -8.34 -5.14
C PHE A 30 17.57 -9.41 -5.68
N GLY A 31 18.89 -9.20 -5.57
CA GLY A 31 19.90 -10.14 -6.05
C GLY A 31 19.90 -11.48 -5.30
N GLU A 32 19.74 -11.43 -3.97
CA GLU A 32 19.67 -12.62 -3.12
C GLU A 32 18.34 -13.34 -3.35
N SER A 33 17.23 -12.61 -3.39
CA SER A 33 15.89 -13.14 -3.63
C SER A 33 15.77 -13.88 -4.97
N LEU A 34 16.46 -13.43 -6.03
CA LEU A 34 16.49 -14.16 -7.30
C LEU A 34 17.03 -15.59 -7.16
N THR A 35 18.09 -15.76 -6.36
CA THR A 35 18.76 -17.05 -6.15
C THR A 35 17.99 -17.91 -5.16
N GLN A 36 17.50 -17.32 -4.08
CA GLN A 36 16.69 -18.00 -3.06
C GLN A 36 15.37 -18.50 -3.65
N ALA A 37 14.65 -17.66 -4.40
CA ALA A 37 13.41 -18.06 -5.06
C ALA A 37 13.62 -19.22 -6.04
N LEU A 38 14.78 -19.30 -6.70
CA LEU A 38 15.12 -20.41 -7.58
C LEU A 38 15.34 -21.70 -6.78
N GLY A 39 16.06 -21.62 -5.66
CA GLY A 39 16.25 -22.72 -4.71
C GLY A 39 14.93 -23.24 -4.16
N ASP A 40 14.07 -22.35 -3.69
CA ASP A 40 12.77 -22.67 -3.14
C ASP A 40 11.83 -23.27 -4.18
N THR A 41 11.81 -22.72 -5.39
CA THR A 41 11.03 -23.27 -6.52
C THR A 41 11.47 -24.70 -6.82
N ARG A 42 12.78 -24.96 -6.85
CA ARG A 42 13.31 -26.32 -7.06
C ARG A 42 12.89 -27.26 -5.93
N ALA A 43 12.96 -26.82 -4.67
CA ALA A 43 12.57 -27.61 -3.52
C ALA A 43 11.07 -27.93 -3.52
N TYR A 44 10.23 -26.98 -3.92
CA TYR A 44 8.78 -27.16 -4.07
C TYR A 44 8.45 -28.16 -5.19
N LEU A 45 9.10 -28.02 -6.36
CA LEU A 45 8.94 -28.96 -7.48
C LEU A 45 9.39 -30.38 -7.15
N ALA A 46 10.38 -30.54 -6.26
CA ALA A 46 10.83 -31.86 -5.79
C ALA A 46 9.83 -32.54 -4.83
N ARG A 47 9.02 -31.75 -4.11
CA ARG A 47 8.00 -32.25 -3.17
C ARG A 47 6.67 -32.60 -3.85
N LEU A 48 6.31 -31.88 -4.92
CA LEU A 48 5.08 -32.06 -5.70
C LEU A 48 4.73 -33.52 -6.07
N PRO A 49 5.66 -34.36 -6.57
CA PRO A 49 5.36 -35.76 -6.92
C PRO A 49 4.96 -36.63 -5.73
N ARG A 50 5.32 -36.23 -4.50
CA ARG A 50 5.00 -36.95 -3.26
C ARG A 50 3.66 -36.53 -2.66
N GLY A 51 2.96 -35.57 -3.28
CA GLY A 51 1.75 -34.96 -2.74
C GLY A 51 1.99 -34.02 -1.56
N ASP A 52 3.25 -33.72 -1.24
CA ASP A 52 3.63 -32.81 -0.17
C ASP A 52 3.63 -31.36 -0.69
N LEU A 53 2.66 -30.58 -0.25
CA LEU A 53 2.53 -29.14 -0.54
C LEU A 53 2.93 -28.26 0.65
N GLY A 54 3.52 -28.87 1.69
CA GLY A 54 3.83 -28.20 2.95
C GLY A 54 2.66 -28.12 3.92
N MET A 55 2.95 -27.59 5.11
CA MET A 55 2.00 -27.34 6.19
C MET A 55 1.64 -25.85 6.22
N SER A 56 0.43 -25.55 6.69
CA SER A 56 -0.10 -24.19 6.85
C SER A 56 -0.88 -24.07 8.15
N GLU A 57 -0.65 -22.98 8.87
CA GLU A 57 -1.46 -22.60 10.05
C GLU A 57 -2.61 -21.66 9.67
N ALA A 58 -2.46 -20.94 8.55
CA ALA A 58 -3.47 -20.01 8.04
C ALA A 58 -4.78 -20.69 7.61
N GLY A 59 -4.71 -21.96 7.20
CA GLY A 59 -5.85 -22.78 6.80
C GLY A 59 -6.68 -23.34 7.97
N SER A 60 -6.22 -23.22 9.21
CA SER A 60 -6.87 -23.80 10.40
C SER A 60 -7.59 -22.74 11.23
N LEU A 61 -8.86 -23.00 11.56
CA LEU A 61 -9.63 -22.16 12.50
C LEU A 61 -9.03 -22.18 13.92
N ASN A 62 -8.28 -23.23 14.26
CA ASN A 62 -7.69 -23.43 15.59
C ASN A 62 -6.16 -23.21 15.60
N LEU A 63 -5.61 -22.57 14.56
CA LEU A 63 -4.16 -22.32 14.40
C LEU A 63 -3.31 -23.60 14.47
N ARG A 64 -3.90 -24.77 14.19
CA ARG A 64 -3.15 -26.02 14.07
C ARG A 64 -2.50 -26.10 12.70
N PRO A 65 -1.25 -26.57 12.57
CA PRO A 65 -0.67 -26.89 11.27
C PRO A 65 -1.53 -27.94 10.56
N VAL A 66 -2.06 -27.60 9.39
CA VAL A 66 -2.82 -28.51 8.51
C VAL A 66 -2.06 -28.68 7.21
N ALA A 67 -2.07 -29.89 6.64
CA ALA A 67 -1.45 -30.15 5.35
C ALA A 67 -2.19 -29.38 4.24
N VAL A 68 -1.46 -28.59 3.45
CA VAL A 68 -2.04 -27.80 2.35
C VAL A 68 -2.76 -28.70 1.33
N ALA A 69 -2.27 -29.93 1.15
CA ALA A 69 -2.86 -30.93 0.27
C ALA A 69 -4.30 -31.36 0.68
N GLU A 70 -4.66 -31.28 1.96
CA GLU A 70 -5.99 -31.67 2.45
C GLU A 70 -7.05 -30.58 2.22
N ILE A 71 -6.65 -29.31 2.33
CA ILE A 71 -7.55 -28.16 2.24
C ILE A 71 -7.69 -27.65 0.80
N LEU A 72 -6.63 -27.72 -0.01
CA LEU A 72 -6.58 -27.12 -1.34
C LEU A 72 -7.68 -27.61 -2.30
N PRO A 73 -8.03 -28.91 -2.38
CA PRO A 73 -9.09 -29.38 -3.27
C PRO A 73 -10.46 -28.78 -2.94
N GLN A 74 -10.75 -28.58 -1.64
CA GLN A 74 -12.02 -28.01 -1.20
C GLN A 74 -12.11 -26.52 -1.56
N LEU A 75 -11.02 -25.77 -1.35
CA LEU A 75 -10.92 -24.36 -1.75
C LEU A 75 -11.07 -24.21 -3.26
N ALA A 76 -10.41 -25.07 -4.03
CA ALA A 76 -10.51 -25.08 -5.49
C ALA A 76 -11.93 -25.37 -5.97
N ALA A 77 -12.61 -26.36 -5.39
CA ALA A 77 -13.98 -26.70 -5.74
C ALA A 77 -14.96 -25.53 -5.51
N ARG A 78 -14.83 -24.82 -4.38
CA ARG A 78 -15.67 -23.66 -4.04
C ARG A 78 -15.49 -22.51 -5.03
N SER A 79 -14.24 -22.18 -5.37
CA SER A 79 -13.93 -21.12 -6.35
C SER A 79 -14.36 -21.47 -7.77
N LEU A 80 -14.08 -22.69 -8.21
CA LEU A 80 -14.44 -23.16 -9.55
C LEU A 80 -15.95 -23.28 -9.74
N GLY A 81 -16.68 -23.73 -8.70
CA GLY A 81 -18.13 -23.79 -8.74
C GLY A 81 -18.76 -22.39 -8.81
N LEU A 82 -18.27 -21.43 -8.03
CA LEU A 82 -18.70 -20.03 -8.13
C LEU A 82 -18.44 -19.46 -9.53
N LEU A 83 -17.23 -19.64 -10.07
CA LEU A 83 -16.89 -19.20 -11.42
C LEU A 83 -17.80 -19.83 -12.49
N GLY A 84 -18.01 -21.15 -12.41
CA GLY A 84 -18.83 -21.89 -13.36
C GLY A 84 -20.29 -21.44 -13.38
N VAL A 85 -20.89 -21.29 -12.19
CA VAL A 85 -22.27 -20.80 -12.05
C VAL A 85 -22.41 -19.37 -12.55
N SER A 86 -21.44 -18.50 -12.26
CA SER A 86 -21.43 -17.11 -12.74
C SER A 86 -21.38 -17.03 -14.27
N LEU A 87 -20.54 -17.85 -14.91
CA LEU A 87 -20.47 -17.91 -16.37
C LEU A 87 -21.74 -18.48 -16.99
N LEU A 88 -22.37 -19.46 -16.34
CA LEU A 88 -23.66 -19.99 -16.76
C LEU A 88 -24.74 -18.90 -16.72
N PHE A 89 -24.84 -18.15 -15.61
CA PHE A 89 -25.73 -16.99 -15.50
C PHE A 89 -25.44 -15.96 -16.59
N ALA A 90 -24.15 -15.68 -16.84
CA ALA A 90 -23.74 -14.71 -17.85
C ALA A 90 -24.18 -15.10 -19.27
N VAL A 91 -24.08 -16.38 -19.63
CA VAL A 91 -24.56 -16.88 -20.92
C VAL A 91 -26.09 -16.91 -20.98
N ALA A 92 -26.73 -17.38 -19.91
CA ALA A 92 -28.18 -17.52 -19.82
C ALA A 92 -28.92 -16.18 -19.91
N LEU A 93 -28.32 -15.09 -19.42
CA LEU A 93 -28.87 -13.74 -19.56
C LEU A 93 -28.30 -13.02 -20.78
N GLY A 94 -26.99 -13.11 -20.99
CA GLY A 94 -26.27 -12.31 -21.97
C GLY A 94 -26.69 -12.59 -23.41
N VAL A 95 -26.76 -13.87 -23.79
CA VAL A 95 -27.10 -14.28 -25.16
C VAL A 95 -28.56 -13.94 -25.50
N PRO A 96 -29.58 -14.29 -24.68
CA PRO A 96 -30.96 -13.91 -24.98
C PRO A 96 -31.18 -12.40 -25.05
N LEU A 97 -30.59 -11.62 -24.14
CA LEU A 97 -30.68 -10.16 -24.19
C LEU A 97 -30.08 -9.60 -25.48
N GLY A 98 -28.95 -10.14 -25.94
CA GLY A 98 -28.31 -9.73 -27.19
C GLY A 98 -29.11 -10.10 -28.44
N ILE A 99 -29.77 -11.26 -28.45
CA ILE A 99 -30.66 -11.67 -29.55
C ILE A 99 -31.92 -10.80 -29.58
N PHE A 100 -32.55 -10.58 -28.42
CA PHE A 100 -33.72 -9.72 -28.26
C PHE A 100 -33.42 -8.29 -28.73
N ALA A 101 -32.27 -7.77 -28.35
CA ALA A 101 -31.72 -6.51 -28.79
C ALA A 101 -31.57 -6.41 -30.33
N ALA A 102 -30.98 -7.43 -30.95
CA ALA A 102 -30.66 -7.40 -32.38
C ALA A 102 -31.89 -7.55 -33.28
N THR A 103 -32.95 -8.17 -32.77
CA THR A 103 -34.17 -8.46 -33.54
C THR A 103 -35.20 -7.31 -33.52
N ARG A 104 -35.07 -6.32 -32.63
CA ARG A 104 -35.96 -5.13 -32.60
C ARG A 104 -35.40 -3.96 -33.44
N ARG A 105 -36.30 -3.14 -34.03
CA ARG A 105 -35.96 -2.02 -34.94
C ARG A 105 -35.28 -0.83 -34.24
N ARG A 106 -34.22 -0.31 -34.89
CA ARG A 106 -33.56 1.04 -34.92
C ARG A 106 -33.36 1.89 -33.64
N PHE A 107 -34.17 1.77 -32.60
CA PHE A 107 -34.11 2.62 -31.39
C PHE A 107 -33.48 1.93 -30.17
N ALA A 108 -33.25 0.61 -30.20
CA ALA A 108 -32.63 -0.13 -29.10
C ALA A 108 -31.08 0.00 -29.09
N ASP A 109 -30.47 0.41 -30.20
CA ASP A 109 -29.01 0.38 -30.43
C ASP A 109 -28.21 1.20 -29.41
N LEU A 110 -28.68 2.41 -29.08
CA LEU A 110 -27.97 3.33 -28.19
C LEU A 110 -28.12 2.95 -26.71
N PRO A 111 -29.33 2.64 -26.17
CA PRO A 111 -29.48 2.19 -24.79
C PRO A 111 -28.68 0.92 -24.47
N ILE A 112 -28.66 -0.07 -25.37
CA ILE A 112 -27.92 -1.32 -25.15
C ILE A 112 -26.41 -1.08 -25.14
N LEU A 113 -25.92 -0.21 -26.04
CA LEU A 113 -24.53 0.18 -26.04
C LEU A 113 -24.16 0.90 -24.74
N LEU A 114 -24.91 1.93 -24.34
CA LEU A 114 -24.63 2.71 -23.14
C LEU A 114 -24.71 1.84 -21.89
N ALA A 115 -25.71 0.96 -21.79
CA ALA A 115 -25.84 -0.01 -20.70
C ALA A 115 -24.68 -1.02 -20.68
N SER A 116 -24.20 -1.46 -21.84
CA SER A 116 -23.03 -2.34 -21.92
C SER A 116 -21.75 -1.63 -21.46
N ILE A 117 -21.55 -0.37 -21.88
CA ILE A 117 -20.40 0.43 -21.44
C ILE A 117 -20.47 0.68 -19.93
N ALA A 118 -21.65 1.03 -19.40
CA ALA A 118 -21.87 1.21 -17.97
C ALA A 118 -21.60 -0.09 -17.19
N GLY A 119 -22.13 -1.22 -17.64
CA GLY A 119 -21.91 -2.53 -17.01
C GLY A 119 -20.45 -2.99 -17.03
N VAL A 120 -19.71 -2.67 -18.10
CA VAL A 120 -18.26 -2.95 -18.17
C VAL A 120 -17.45 -1.98 -17.30
N SER A 121 -17.98 -0.79 -17.02
CA SER A 121 -17.32 0.24 -16.21
C SER A 121 -17.57 0.08 -14.71
N LEU A 122 -18.51 -0.78 -14.31
CA LEU A 122 -18.89 -1.01 -12.92
C LEU A 122 -17.88 -1.95 -12.24
N PRO A 123 -17.14 -1.49 -11.20
CA PRO A 123 -16.22 -2.35 -10.47
C PRO A 123 -16.96 -3.48 -9.74
N SER A 124 -16.31 -4.64 -9.60
CA SER A 124 -16.89 -5.83 -8.97
C SER A 124 -17.24 -5.57 -7.50
N PHE A 125 -16.33 -4.96 -6.72
CA PHE A 125 -16.57 -4.57 -5.33
C PHE A 125 -17.73 -3.56 -5.18
N PHE A 126 -17.85 -2.60 -6.11
CA PHE A 126 -18.94 -1.62 -6.07
C PHE A 126 -20.29 -2.27 -6.37
N THR A 127 -20.31 -3.17 -7.36
CA THR A 127 -21.49 -3.99 -7.66
C THR A 127 -21.91 -4.82 -6.45
N ALA A 128 -20.94 -5.42 -5.77
CA ALA A 128 -21.19 -6.20 -4.55
C ALA A 128 -21.78 -5.33 -3.44
N LEU A 129 -21.23 -4.14 -3.22
CA LEU A 129 -21.75 -3.17 -2.25
C LEU A 129 -23.19 -2.77 -2.57
N LEU A 130 -23.49 -2.37 -3.81
CA LEU A 130 -24.84 -1.98 -4.20
C LEU A 130 -25.85 -3.12 -4.05
N LEU A 131 -25.50 -4.34 -4.45
CA LEU A 131 -26.37 -5.50 -4.30
C LEU A 131 -26.58 -5.87 -2.83
N GLN A 132 -25.54 -5.83 -2.02
CA GLN A 132 -25.64 -6.10 -0.59
C GLN A 132 -26.56 -5.08 0.09
N LEU A 133 -26.39 -3.79 -0.19
CA LEU A 133 -27.25 -2.73 0.35
C LEU A 133 -28.69 -2.86 -0.14
N ALA A 134 -28.90 -3.22 -1.41
CA ALA A 134 -30.24 -3.46 -1.95
C ALA A 134 -30.95 -4.60 -1.20
N VAL A 135 -30.23 -5.70 -0.91
CA VAL A 135 -30.77 -6.84 -0.15
C VAL A 135 -31.00 -6.49 1.31
N ILE A 136 -30.10 -5.73 1.94
CA ILE A 136 -30.28 -5.25 3.32
C ILE A 136 -31.53 -4.38 3.41
N LYS A 137 -31.65 -3.37 2.52
CA LYS A 137 -32.81 -2.47 2.49
C LYS A 137 -34.10 -3.22 2.20
N ALA A 138 -34.08 -4.17 1.27
CA ALA A 138 -35.24 -5.02 1.00
C ALA A 138 -35.60 -5.87 2.24
N THR A 139 -34.62 -6.49 2.90
CA THR A 139 -34.83 -7.25 4.14
C THR A 139 -35.46 -6.41 5.24
N GLN A 140 -34.98 -5.17 5.45
CA GLN A 140 -35.56 -4.21 6.38
C GLN A 140 -37.00 -3.82 6.00
N THR A 141 -37.27 -3.64 4.70
CA THR A 141 -38.61 -3.25 4.20
C THR A 141 -39.63 -4.38 4.34
N PHE A 142 -39.23 -5.63 4.07
CA PHE A 142 -40.11 -6.80 4.07
C PHE A 142 -40.16 -7.53 5.43
N GLY A 143 -39.32 -7.12 6.40
CA GLY A 143 -39.26 -7.73 7.74
C GLY A 143 -38.77 -9.19 7.78
N ARG A 144 -38.25 -9.71 6.66
CA ARG A 144 -37.72 -11.07 6.54
C ARG A 144 -36.50 -11.11 5.63
N THR A 145 -35.53 -11.96 5.97
CA THR A 145 -34.31 -12.15 5.17
C THR A 145 -34.66 -12.74 3.80
N ILE A 146 -34.44 -11.97 2.74
CA ILE A 146 -34.74 -12.39 1.35
C ILE A 146 -33.60 -13.22 0.78
N LEU A 147 -32.38 -12.71 0.94
CA LEU A 147 -31.15 -13.36 0.50
C LEU A 147 -30.07 -13.17 1.57
N PRO A 148 -29.20 -14.17 1.78
CA PRO A 148 -28.03 -14.02 2.62
C PRO A 148 -27.07 -13.00 2.00
N VAL A 149 -26.54 -12.11 2.82
CA VAL A 149 -25.68 -10.99 2.40
C VAL A 149 -24.19 -11.35 2.33
N GLY A 150 -23.82 -12.56 2.72
CA GLY A 150 -22.45 -13.09 2.74
C GLY A 150 -22.40 -14.46 3.41
N GLY A 151 -21.22 -15.09 3.42
CA GLY A 151 -21.00 -16.44 3.93
C GLY A 151 -20.88 -17.50 2.82
N PHE A 152 -20.94 -18.77 3.23
CA PHE A 152 -20.80 -19.92 2.34
C PHE A 152 -22.03 -20.82 2.36
N GLY A 153 -22.47 -21.21 1.17
CA GLY A 153 -23.51 -22.21 0.96
C GLY A 153 -23.73 -22.47 -0.52
N TRP A 154 -24.03 -23.72 -0.90
CA TRP A 154 -24.40 -24.10 -2.28
C TRP A 154 -25.89 -23.82 -2.59
N ASP A 155 -26.46 -22.81 -1.93
CA ASP A 155 -27.87 -22.46 -1.90
C ASP A 155 -28.04 -20.98 -2.28
N ALA A 156 -28.90 -20.24 -1.57
CA ALA A 156 -29.07 -18.80 -1.78
C ALA A 156 -27.79 -17.98 -1.55
N HIS A 157 -26.81 -18.49 -0.77
CA HIS A 157 -25.51 -17.83 -0.54
C HIS A 157 -24.67 -17.68 -1.82
N LEU A 158 -24.95 -18.50 -2.84
CA LEU A 158 -24.25 -18.44 -4.12
C LEU A 158 -24.74 -17.31 -5.03
N LEU A 159 -25.99 -16.85 -4.85
CA LEU A 159 -26.64 -15.95 -5.81
C LEU A 159 -25.98 -14.58 -5.91
N LEU A 160 -25.74 -13.88 -4.80
CA LEU A 160 -25.14 -12.54 -4.83
C LEU A 160 -23.70 -12.56 -5.37
N PRO A 161 -22.79 -13.43 -4.87
CA PRO A 161 -21.45 -13.55 -5.44
C PRO A 161 -21.48 -13.87 -6.94
N ALA A 162 -22.37 -14.79 -7.37
CA ALA A 162 -22.47 -15.18 -8.76
C ALA A 162 -22.98 -14.06 -9.68
N LEU A 163 -23.95 -13.26 -9.21
CA LEU A 163 -24.48 -12.11 -9.95
C LEU A 163 -23.42 -11.03 -10.13
N VAL A 164 -22.65 -10.72 -9.07
CA VAL A 164 -21.54 -9.77 -9.15
C VAL A 164 -20.51 -10.23 -10.16
N LEU A 165 -20.08 -11.49 -10.06
CA LEU A 165 -19.06 -12.04 -10.94
C LEU A 165 -19.55 -12.17 -12.40
N ALA A 166 -20.87 -12.35 -12.60
CA ALA A 166 -21.50 -12.41 -13.91
C ALA A 166 -21.76 -11.03 -14.55
N ALA A 167 -21.79 -9.93 -13.79
CA ALA A 167 -22.24 -8.62 -14.27
C ALA A 167 -21.48 -8.13 -15.53
N ARG A 168 -20.14 -8.14 -15.48
CA ARG A 168 -19.29 -7.75 -16.62
C ARG A 168 -19.38 -8.74 -17.79
N PRO A 169 -19.28 -10.07 -17.57
CA PRO A 169 -19.56 -11.07 -18.60
C PRO A 169 -20.93 -10.90 -19.30
N VAL A 170 -22.02 -10.64 -18.57
CA VAL A 170 -23.35 -10.37 -19.14
C VAL A 170 -23.28 -9.20 -20.11
N ALA A 171 -22.71 -8.06 -19.69
CA ALA A 171 -22.61 -6.86 -20.51
C ALA A 171 -21.79 -7.09 -21.80
N GLN A 172 -20.69 -7.84 -21.72
CA GLN A 172 -19.83 -8.18 -22.86
C GLN A 172 -20.52 -9.17 -23.82
N ILE A 173 -21.10 -10.24 -23.30
CA ILE A 173 -21.79 -11.27 -24.08
C ILE A 173 -23.02 -10.67 -24.78
N THR A 174 -23.83 -9.85 -24.08
CA THR A 174 -24.98 -9.17 -24.67
C THR A 174 -24.58 -8.29 -25.85
N ARG A 175 -23.57 -7.43 -25.66
CA ARG A 175 -23.11 -6.53 -26.72
C ARG A 175 -22.56 -7.29 -27.92
N LEU A 176 -21.71 -8.29 -27.70
CA LEU A 176 -21.13 -9.02 -28.81
C LEU A 176 -22.17 -9.90 -29.53
N THR A 177 -23.09 -10.51 -28.79
CA THR A 177 -24.21 -11.26 -29.39
C THR A 177 -25.04 -10.32 -30.25
N TYR A 178 -25.37 -9.13 -29.75
CA TYR A 178 -26.09 -8.11 -30.49
C TYR A 178 -25.36 -7.72 -31.80
N THR A 179 -24.08 -7.36 -31.73
CA THR A 179 -23.33 -6.93 -32.92
C THR A 179 -23.19 -8.06 -33.94
N SER A 180 -22.88 -9.28 -33.49
CA SER A 180 -22.65 -10.44 -34.35
C SER A 180 -23.95 -10.90 -35.02
N VAL A 181 -25.05 -10.97 -34.27
CA VAL A 181 -26.37 -11.33 -34.82
C VAL A 181 -26.82 -10.30 -35.84
N ARG A 182 -26.65 -9.00 -35.56
CA ARG A 182 -27.04 -7.92 -36.47
C ARG A 182 -26.22 -7.92 -37.75
N GLU A 183 -24.91 -8.15 -37.66
CA GLU A 183 -24.02 -8.26 -38.82
C GLU A 183 -24.42 -9.47 -39.69
N VAL A 184 -24.67 -10.62 -39.07
CA VAL A 184 -25.09 -11.84 -39.77
C VAL A 184 -26.46 -11.67 -40.44
N MET A 185 -27.43 -11.01 -39.79
CA MET A 185 -28.73 -10.69 -40.39
C MET A 185 -28.61 -9.85 -41.67
N GLY A 186 -27.55 -9.04 -41.79
CA GLY A 186 -27.28 -8.23 -42.98
C GLY A 186 -26.68 -9.00 -44.16
N GLN A 187 -26.32 -10.27 -44.00
CA GLN A 187 -25.63 -11.06 -45.01
C GLN A 187 -26.57 -11.59 -46.11
N ASP A 188 -26.05 -11.70 -47.34
CA ASP A 188 -26.85 -12.08 -48.52
C ASP A 188 -27.43 -13.51 -48.44
N TYR A 189 -26.76 -14.43 -47.74
CA TYR A 189 -27.30 -15.78 -47.54
C TYR A 189 -28.52 -15.80 -46.62
N VAL A 190 -28.65 -14.84 -45.70
CA VAL A 190 -29.84 -14.69 -44.83
C VAL A 190 -30.98 -14.12 -45.65
N ARG A 191 -30.73 -13.10 -46.48
CA ARG A 191 -31.73 -12.57 -47.44
C ARG A 191 -32.25 -13.66 -48.39
N THR A 192 -31.36 -14.53 -48.85
CA THR A 192 -31.71 -15.70 -49.66
C THR A 192 -32.56 -16.73 -48.90
N ALA A 193 -32.32 -16.90 -47.59
CA ALA A 193 -33.15 -17.77 -46.76
C ALA A 193 -34.59 -17.22 -46.61
N TYR A 194 -34.73 -15.89 -46.47
CA TYR A 194 -36.03 -15.21 -46.50
C TYR A 194 -36.73 -15.37 -47.85
N SER A 195 -36.02 -15.20 -48.97
CA SER A 195 -36.62 -15.34 -50.31
C SER A 195 -37.06 -16.77 -50.63
N LYS A 196 -36.49 -17.77 -49.95
CA LYS A 196 -36.90 -19.19 -50.02
C LYS A 196 -38.15 -19.52 -49.18
N GLY A 197 -38.71 -18.57 -48.43
CA GLY A 197 -39.90 -18.78 -47.59
C GLY A 197 -39.65 -19.60 -46.32
N LEU A 198 -38.39 -19.71 -45.86
CA LEU A 198 -38.09 -20.39 -44.59
C LEU A 198 -38.69 -19.63 -43.41
N GLY A 199 -39.24 -20.34 -42.42
CA GLY A 199 -39.79 -19.72 -41.22
C GLY A 199 -38.75 -18.98 -40.38
N GLU A 200 -39.12 -17.86 -39.74
CA GLU A 200 -38.19 -16.99 -38.99
C GLU A 200 -37.39 -17.72 -37.91
N ARG A 201 -37.99 -18.71 -37.23
CA ARG A 201 -37.29 -19.54 -36.24
C ARG A 201 -36.18 -20.39 -36.87
N VAL A 202 -36.40 -20.91 -38.08
CA VAL A 202 -35.41 -21.70 -38.82
C VAL A 202 -34.28 -20.80 -39.29
N ILE A 203 -34.60 -19.62 -39.82
CA ILE A 203 -33.62 -18.60 -40.21
C ILE A 203 -32.78 -18.20 -39.00
N LEU A 204 -33.41 -17.87 -37.86
CA LEU A 204 -32.71 -17.48 -36.64
C LEU A 204 -31.81 -18.60 -36.11
N LEU A 205 -32.32 -19.81 -35.88
CA LEU A 205 -31.56 -20.89 -35.24
C LEU A 205 -30.49 -21.50 -36.15
N ARG A 206 -30.81 -21.76 -37.43
CA ARG A 206 -29.90 -22.49 -38.33
C ARG A 206 -28.97 -21.59 -39.14
N HIS A 207 -29.41 -20.38 -39.51
CA HIS A 207 -28.65 -19.50 -40.39
C HIS A 207 -28.01 -18.32 -39.67
N ILE A 208 -28.67 -17.74 -38.65
CA ILE A 208 -28.13 -16.59 -37.94
C ILE A 208 -27.28 -17.02 -36.74
N LEU A 209 -27.89 -17.70 -35.76
CA LEU A 209 -27.24 -18.04 -34.49
C LEU A 209 -26.06 -18.99 -34.66
N ARG A 210 -26.14 -19.96 -35.58
CA ARG A 210 -25.02 -20.87 -35.87
C ARG A 210 -23.78 -20.12 -36.37
N ASN A 211 -23.96 -19.06 -37.16
CA ASN A 211 -22.86 -18.26 -37.69
C ASN A 211 -22.40 -17.19 -36.69
N ALA A 212 -23.31 -16.66 -35.87
CA ALA A 212 -22.96 -15.74 -34.78
C ALA A 212 -22.33 -16.46 -33.55
N ALA A 213 -22.48 -17.78 -33.43
CA ALA A 213 -21.98 -18.56 -32.29
C ALA A 213 -20.46 -18.50 -32.14
N ILE A 214 -19.69 -18.39 -33.22
CA ILE A 214 -18.21 -18.37 -33.16
C ILE A 214 -17.71 -17.12 -32.39
N PRO A 215 -18.07 -15.88 -32.78
CA PRO A 215 -17.77 -14.70 -31.97
C PRO A 215 -18.29 -14.80 -30.54
N VAL A 216 -19.53 -15.26 -30.35
CA VAL A 216 -20.16 -15.33 -29.02
C VAL A 216 -19.40 -16.29 -28.10
N LEU A 217 -19.07 -17.49 -28.56
CA LEU A 217 -18.23 -18.46 -27.83
C LEU A 217 -16.84 -17.88 -27.52
N THR A 218 -16.29 -17.08 -28.44
CA THR A 218 -15.02 -16.39 -28.23
C THR A 218 -15.09 -15.42 -27.06
N THR A 219 -16.16 -14.64 -27.00
CA THR A 219 -16.39 -13.67 -25.93
C THR A 219 -16.73 -14.33 -24.61
N ILE A 220 -17.45 -15.45 -24.59
CA ILE A 220 -17.67 -16.24 -23.37
C ILE A 220 -16.33 -16.65 -22.77
N GLY A 221 -15.40 -17.11 -23.61
CA GLY A 221 -14.07 -17.47 -23.16
C GLY A 221 -13.23 -16.31 -22.64
N LEU A 222 -13.27 -15.18 -23.34
CA LEU A 222 -12.60 -13.96 -22.88
C LEU A 222 -13.20 -13.47 -21.55
N SER A 223 -14.54 -13.54 -21.40
CA SER A 223 -15.26 -13.16 -20.18
C SER A 223 -14.89 -14.06 -19.00
N GLY A 224 -14.64 -15.35 -19.24
CA GLY A 224 -14.13 -16.29 -18.24
C GLY A 224 -12.78 -15.86 -17.64
N ARG A 225 -11.90 -15.25 -18.44
CA ARG A 225 -10.61 -14.72 -17.95
C ARG A 225 -10.83 -13.52 -17.01
N PHE A 226 -11.71 -12.61 -17.40
CA PHE A 226 -12.05 -11.45 -16.55
C PHE A 226 -12.71 -11.88 -15.25
N ALA A 227 -13.65 -12.83 -15.29
CA ALA A 227 -14.30 -13.37 -14.10
C ALA A 227 -13.28 -14.04 -13.17
N LEU A 228 -12.36 -14.86 -13.70
CA LEU A 228 -11.30 -15.47 -12.88
C LEU A 228 -10.38 -14.41 -12.23
N SER A 229 -10.12 -13.29 -12.92
CA SER A 229 -9.31 -12.20 -12.39
C SER A 229 -9.98 -11.46 -11.23
N SER A 230 -11.31 -11.23 -11.29
CA SER A 230 -12.07 -10.56 -10.22
C SER A 230 -12.51 -11.50 -9.10
N LEU A 231 -12.31 -12.81 -9.26
CA LEU A 231 -12.78 -13.83 -8.31
C LEU A 231 -12.28 -13.58 -6.88
N PRO A 232 -10.99 -13.26 -6.61
CA PRO A 232 -10.53 -13.02 -5.24
C PRO A 232 -11.26 -11.86 -4.54
N VAL A 233 -11.58 -10.79 -5.28
CA VAL A 233 -12.29 -9.61 -4.75
C VAL A 233 -13.71 -9.98 -4.34
N VAL A 234 -14.42 -10.73 -5.20
CA VAL A 234 -15.79 -11.17 -4.92
C VAL A 234 -15.83 -12.13 -3.73
N GLU A 235 -14.87 -13.08 -3.68
CA GLU A 235 -14.77 -14.00 -2.55
C GLU A 235 -14.49 -13.27 -1.24
N PHE A 236 -13.56 -12.32 -1.26
CA PHE A 236 -13.24 -11.48 -0.12
C PHE A 236 -14.44 -10.67 0.36
N PHE A 237 -15.13 -9.99 -0.56
CA PHE A 237 -16.28 -9.14 -0.24
C PHE A 237 -17.40 -9.93 0.48
N PHE A 238 -17.79 -11.07 -0.06
CA PHE A 238 -18.86 -11.89 0.51
C PHE A 238 -18.41 -12.83 1.63
N GLY A 239 -17.11 -12.95 1.90
CA GLY A 239 -16.58 -13.94 2.85
C GLY A 239 -16.77 -15.38 2.36
N TRP A 240 -16.68 -15.58 1.04
CA TRP A 240 -16.74 -16.91 0.42
C TRP A 240 -15.38 -17.62 0.60
N PRO A 241 -15.29 -18.75 1.30
CA PRO A 241 -14.04 -19.40 1.68
C PRO A 241 -13.46 -20.22 0.51
N GLY A 242 -13.13 -19.52 -0.59
CA GLY A 242 -12.49 -20.04 -1.78
C GLY A 242 -10.97 -19.78 -1.81
N MET A 243 -10.35 -20.08 -2.95
CA MET A 243 -8.92 -19.91 -3.20
C MET A 243 -8.48 -18.46 -3.10
N GLY A 244 -9.25 -17.51 -3.66
CA GLY A 244 -8.89 -16.10 -3.70
C GLY A 244 -8.97 -15.44 -2.33
N PHE A 245 -10.06 -15.67 -1.59
CA PHE A 245 -10.18 -15.22 -0.20
C PHE A 245 -9.05 -15.77 0.69
N THR A 246 -8.79 -17.07 0.59
CA THR A 246 -7.77 -17.73 1.42
C THR A 246 -6.36 -17.28 1.04
N LEU A 247 -6.12 -16.98 -0.24
CA LEU A 247 -4.84 -16.47 -0.73
C LEU A 247 -4.52 -15.10 -0.14
N LEU A 248 -5.50 -14.20 -0.10
CA LEU A 248 -5.31 -12.89 0.52
C LEU A 248 -4.95 -13.04 2.01
N LYS A 249 -5.63 -13.94 2.72
CA LYS A 249 -5.33 -14.26 4.12
C LYS A 249 -3.96 -14.92 4.32
N SER A 250 -3.52 -15.78 3.40
CA SER A 250 -2.21 -16.44 3.50
C SER A 250 -1.06 -15.47 3.24
N ILE A 251 -1.23 -14.53 2.31
CA ILE A 251 -0.28 -13.45 2.07
C ILE A 251 -0.16 -12.55 3.30
N ALA A 252 -1.31 -12.19 3.90
CA ALA A 252 -1.38 -11.42 5.14
C ALA A 252 -0.59 -12.04 6.29
N ARG A 253 -0.75 -13.35 6.46
CA ARG A 253 -0.09 -14.15 7.52
C ARG A 253 1.32 -14.60 7.15
N ALA A 254 1.87 -14.11 6.04
CA ALA A 254 3.15 -14.54 5.48
C ALA A 254 3.30 -16.07 5.30
N ASP A 255 2.17 -16.80 5.14
CA ASP A 255 2.13 -18.25 4.94
C ASP A 255 2.50 -18.58 3.48
N GLN A 256 3.77 -18.90 3.30
CA GLN A 256 4.38 -19.10 1.99
C GLN A 256 3.87 -20.35 1.28
N ASN A 257 3.74 -21.48 2.00
CA ASN A 257 3.32 -22.76 1.42
C ASN A 257 1.90 -22.66 0.85
N LEU A 258 0.97 -22.12 1.64
CA LEU A 258 -0.42 -21.97 1.22
C LEU A 258 -0.55 -20.96 0.07
N THR A 259 0.16 -19.83 0.16
CA THR A 259 0.15 -18.79 -0.88
C THR A 259 0.58 -19.35 -2.24
N ILE A 260 1.67 -20.10 -2.28
CA ILE A 260 2.22 -20.64 -3.53
C ILE A 260 1.32 -21.72 -4.10
N ALA A 261 0.78 -22.60 -3.24
CA ALA A 261 -0.16 -23.62 -3.69
C ALA A 261 -1.43 -23.01 -4.29
N LEU A 262 -1.96 -21.94 -3.67
CA LEU A 262 -3.15 -21.23 -4.15
C LEU A 262 -2.88 -20.45 -5.45
N VAL A 263 -1.80 -19.69 -5.55
CA VAL A 263 -1.41 -18.98 -6.78
C VAL A 263 -1.15 -19.98 -7.91
N GLY A 264 -0.44 -21.08 -7.63
CA GLY A 264 -0.22 -22.15 -8.59
C GLY A 264 -1.53 -22.79 -9.07
N THR A 265 -2.49 -23.02 -8.17
CA THR A 265 -3.80 -23.59 -8.52
C THR A 265 -4.67 -22.63 -9.33
N LEU A 266 -4.64 -21.32 -9.02
CA LEU A 266 -5.28 -20.29 -9.83
C LEU A 266 -4.64 -20.18 -11.23
N GLY A 267 -3.31 -20.21 -11.32
CA GLY A 267 -2.58 -20.23 -12.59
C GLY A 267 -2.90 -21.47 -13.41
N LEU A 268 -2.96 -22.65 -12.78
CA LEU A 268 -3.39 -23.89 -13.42
C LEU A 268 -4.83 -23.78 -13.94
N THR A 269 -5.74 -23.23 -13.13
CA THR A 269 -7.13 -22.98 -13.53
C THR A 269 -7.20 -22.10 -14.77
N PHE A 270 -6.45 -21.00 -14.80
CA PHE A 270 -6.37 -20.13 -15.96
C PHE A 270 -5.88 -20.86 -17.21
N LEU A 271 -4.82 -21.68 -17.08
CA LEU A 271 -4.29 -22.49 -18.17
C LEU A 271 -5.31 -23.52 -18.68
N LEU A 272 -6.07 -24.15 -17.78
CA LEU A 272 -7.13 -25.09 -18.12
C LEU A 272 -8.29 -24.40 -18.86
N VAL A 273 -8.73 -23.23 -18.38
CA VAL A 273 -9.75 -22.41 -19.07
C VAL A 273 -9.27 -22.05 -20.46
N ASN A 274 -8.02 -21.61 -20.62
CA ASN A 274 -7.45 -21.31 -21.94
C ASN A 274 -7.42 -22.53 -22.85
N ALA A 275 -6.95 -23.67 -22.36
CA ALA A 275 -6.90 -24.91 -23.12
C ALA A 275 -8.30 -25.37 -23.56
N LEU A 276 -9.30 -25.25 -22.67
CA LEU A 276 -10.69 -25.55 -22.96
C LEU A 276 -11.22 -24.67 -24.10
N LEU A 277 -10.96 -23.37 -24.06
CA LEU A 277 -11.39 -22.43 -25.10
C LEU A 277 -10.76 -22.74 -26.46
N GLU A 278 -9.46 -23.03 -26.48
CA GLU A 278 -8.80 -23.47 -27.71
C GLU A 278 -9.38 -24.78 -28.25
N GLY A 279 -9.77 -25.70 -27.36
CA GLY A 279 -10.52 -26.91 -27.71
C GLY A 279 -11.86 -26.57 -28.37
N ILE A 280 -12.65 -25.70 -27.74
CA ILE A 280 -13.94 -25.24 -28.26
C ILE A 280 -13.78 -24.57 -29.63
N TYR A 281 -12.77 -23.73 -29.83
CA TYR A 281 -12.50 -23.12 -31.15
C TYR A 281 -12.21 -24.15 -32.23
N ARG A 282 -11.43 -25.19 -31.92
CA ARG A 282 -11.12 -26.27 -32.87
C ARG A 282 -12.34 -27.12 -33.22
N LEU A 283 -13.31 -27.20 -32.30
CA LEU A 283 -14.58 -27.90 -32.53
C LEU A 283 -15.57 -27.02 -33.30
N ALA A 284 -15.62 -25.72 -33.02
CA ALA A 284 -16.55 -24.77 -33.63
C ALA A 284 -16.20 -24.42 -35.09
N ASP A 285 -14.91 -24.33 -35.45
CA ASP A 285 -14.49 -24.08 -36.84
C ASP A 285 -13.45 -25.12 -37.35
N PRO A 286 -13.89 -26.12 -38.14
CA PRO A 286 -13.00 -27.11 -38.74
C PRO A 286 -12.07 -26.55 -39.84
N ARG A 287 -12.24 -25.31 -40.31
CA ARG A 287 -11.31 -24.67 -41.26
C ARG A 287 -9.98 -24.30 -40.59
N LEU A 288 -10.02 -23.94 -39.32
CA LEU A 288 -8.82 -23.74 -38.49
C LEU A 288 -8.06 -25.05 -38.23
N ARG A 289 -8.72 -26.21 -38.37
CA ARG A 289 -8.12 -27.55 -38.27
C ARG A 289 -7.19 -27.88 -39.44
N ARG A 290 -7.36 -27.24 -40.61
CA ARG A 290 -6.58 -27.51 -41.85
C ARG A 290 -5.55 -26.42 -42.20
N GLY A 291 -5.50 -25.30 -41.47
CA GLY A 291 -4.46 -24.26 -41.60
C GLY A 291 -3.05 -24.67 -41.14
N ASN A 292 -2.71 -25.96 -41.17
CA ASN A 292 -1.42 -26.53 -40.78
C ASN A 292 -0.45 -26.68 -41.97
N GLY A 293 -0.58 -25.82 -43.00
CA GLY A 293 0.39 -25.75 -44.10
C GLY A 293 1.74 -25.15 -43.69
N ILE A 294 1.82 -24.42 -42.56
CA ILE A 294 3.03 -23.65 -42.17
C ILE A 294 3.73 -24.23 -40.92
N GLN A 295 3.17 -25.24 -40.23
CA GLN A 295 3.78 -25.83 -39.03
C GLN A 295 4.61 -27.11 -39.26
N ARG A 296 4.77 -27.57 -40.51
CA ARG A 296 5.57 -28.78 -40.80
C ARG A 296 7.09 -28.61 -40.66
N GLU A 297 7.61 -27.39 -40.49
CA GLU A 297 9.08 -27.16 -40.46
C GLU A 297 9.71 -26.99 -39.06
N ALA A 298 8.96 -27.09 -37.97
CA ALA A 298 9.54 -26.94 -36.63
C ALA A 298 9.87 -28.28 -35.96
N ARG A 299 10.56 -29.22 -36.64
CA ARG A 299 11.30 -30.32 -35.99
C ARG A 299 12.69 -29.84 -35.54
N ARG A 300 12.78 -28.77 -34.74
CA ARG A 300 14.08 -28.31 -34.21
C ARG A 300 14.27 -28.78 -32.77
N SER A 301 15.39 -29.47 -32.55
CA SER A 301 15.94 -29.88 -31.25
C SER A 301 16.22 -28.65 -30.37
N LEU A 302 16.26 -28.82 -29.04
CA LEU A 302 16.63 -27.79 -28.05
C LEU A 302 17.92 -27.05 -28.43
N ARG A 303 18.91 -27.76 -29.00
CA ARG A 303 20.15 -27.17 -29.55
C ARG A 303 19.91 -26.23 -30.75
N GLY A 304 18.90 -26.53 -31.57
CA GLY A 304 18.48 -25.70 -32.69
C GLY A 304 17.77 -24.41 -32.27
N ASN A 305 17.06 -24.41 -31.14
CA ASN A 305 16.49 -23.19 -30.57
C ASN A 305 17.57 -22.29 -29.95
N ILE A 306 18.56 -22.88 -29.27
CA ILE A 306 19.71 -22.12 -28.72
C ILE A 306 20.57 -21.52 -29.84
N ARG A 307 20.83 -22.26 -30.93
CA ARG A 307 21.50 -21.70 -32.11
C ARG A 307 20.69 -20.62 -32.80
N ALA A 308 19.37 -20.81 -32.95
CA ALA A 308 18.50 -19.78 -33.52
C ALA A 308 18.39 -18.53 -32.62
N LEU A 309 18.50 -18.69 -31.29
CA LEU A 309 18.61 -17.58 -30.35
C LEU A 309 19.93 -16.83 -30.56
N ALA A 310 21.06 -17.53 -30.61
CA ALA A 310 22.39 -16.94 -30.83
C ALA A 310 22.54 -16.29 -32.22
N GLU A 311 22.00 -16.91 -33.26
CA GLU A 311 21.94 -16.35 -34.62
C GLU A 311 20.95 -15.18 -34.70
N GLY A 312 19.82 -15.29 -34.01
CA GLY A 312 18.79 -14.26 -33.95
C GLY A 312 19.20 -13.01 -33.16
N THR A 313 19.95 -13.16 -32.07
CA THR A 313 20.53 -12.05 -31.30
C THR A 313 21.69 -11.43 -32.07
N ARG A 314 22.56 -12.21 -32.71
CA ARG A 314 23.58 -11.69 -33.64
C ARG A 314 22.96 -10.96 -34.83
N ALA A 315 21.86 -11.45 -35.38
CA ALA A 315 21.14 -10.81 -36.49
C ALA A 315 20.43 -9.52 -36.03
N LEU A 316 19.85 -9.49 -34.82
CA LEU A 316 19.27 -8.28 -34.23
C LEU A 316 20.35 -7.22 -33.97
N LEU A 317 21.49 -7.62 -33.39
CA LEU A 317 22.65 -6.75 -33.16
C LEU A 317 23.25 -6.24 -34.47
N LYS A 318 23.34 -7.09 -35.52
CA LYS A 318 23.72 -6.65 -36.88
C LYS A 318 22.70 -5.73 -37.53
N ALA A 319 21.39 -5.97 -37.36
CA ALA A 319 20.33 -5.12 -37.90
C ALA A 319 20.21 -3.75 -37.18
N LEU A 320 20.78 -3.64 -35.97
CA LEU A 320 20.91 -2.41 -35.21
C LEU A 320 22.24 -1.68 -35.47
N ASN A 321 23.16 -2.28 -36.25
CA ASN A 321 24.43 -1.70 -36.64
C ASN A 321 24.25 -0.82 -37.90
N PRO A 322 24.65 0.47 -37.92
CA PRO A 322 24.35 1.40 -39.00
C PRO A 322 25.12 1.19 -40.31
N LEU A 323 26.08 0.25 -40.37
CA LEU A 323 26.84 -0.04 -41.58
C LEU A 323 26.79 -1.54 -41.93
N GLY A 324 26.09 -1.86 -43.02
CA GLY A 324 26.36 -3.04 -43.83
C GLY A 324 25.29 -4.13 -43.83
N TRP A 325 24.51 -4.22 -44.92
CA TRP A 325 24.01 -5.52 -45.39
C TRP A 325 23.84 -5.55 -46.92
N PRO A 326 24.62 -6.39 -47.62
CA PRO A 326 24.20 -7.03 -48.85
C PRO A 326 23.73 -8.47 -48.52
N LEU A 327 22.53 -8.84 -48.98
CA LEU A 327 22.15 -10.18 -49.44
C LEU A 327 20.63 -10.24 -49.60
N LEU A 328 20.27 -10.07 -50.87
CA LEU A 328 18.99 -10.28 -51.50
C LEU A 328 18.45 -11.69 -51.23
N ARG A 329 17.17 -11.77 -50.86
CA ARG A 329 16.30 -12.82 -51.39
C ARG A 329 15.25 -12.13 -52.26
N LYS A 330 15.25 -12.51 -53.55
CA LYS A 330 14.41 -12.00 -54.63
C LYS A 330 12.94 -11.87 -54.19
N ALA A 331 12.40 -10.65 -54.27
CA ALA A 331 10.97 -10.43 -54.41
C ALA A 331 10.62 -10.58 -55.90
N GLU A 332 9.54 -11.30 -56.20
CA GLU A 332 8.97 -11.39 -57.55
C GLU A 332 8.58 -9.99 -58.07
N PRO A 333 8.61 -9.75 -59.39
CA PRO A 333 8.19 -8.47 -59.95
C PRO A 333 6.69 -8.27 -59.74
N LEU A 334 6.29 -7.08 -59.30
CA LEU A 334 4.89 -6.67 -59.21
C LEU A 334 4.25 -6.59 -60.61
N PRO A 335 2.95 -6.94 -60.75
CA PRO A 335 2.19 -6.65 -61.96
C PRO A 335 2.09 -5.13 -62.18
N PRO A 336 1.93 -4.67 -63.44
CA PRO A 336 1.84 -3.25 -63.76
C PRO A 336 0.65 -2.61 -63.04
N LEU A 337 0.87 -1.39 -62.53
CA LEU A 337 -0.17 -0.58 -61.90
C LEU A 337 -1.35 -0.44 -62.88
N PRO A 338 -2.60 -0.67 -62.42
CA PRO A 338 -3.76 -0.40 -63.25
C PRO A 338 -3.71 1.07 -63.69
N LYS A 339 -3.85 1.31 -64.99
CA LYS A 339 -4.01 2.67 -65.53
C LYS A 339 -5.15 3.32 -64.77
N VAL A 340 -4.84 4.38 -64.02
CA VAL A 340 -5.84 5.26 -63.43
C VAL A 340 -6.64 5.79 -64.60
N SER A 341 -7.88 5.30 -64.78
CA SER A 341 -8.82 5.98 -65.65
C SER A 341 -8.95 7.39 -65.12
N ALA A 342 -8.83 8.38 -66.00
CA ALA A 342 -9.03 9.77 -65.65
C ALA A 342 -10.33 9.86 -64.82
N ALA A 343 -10.20 10.26 -63.56
CA ALA A 343 -11.35 10.47 -62.71
C ALA A 343 -12.28 11.45 -63.44
N PRO A 344 -13.60 11.21 -63.47
CA PRO A 344 -14.53 12.15 -64.06
C PRO A 344 -14.28 13.51 -63.42
N SER A 345 -14.19 14.55 -64.25
CA SER A 345 -14.00 15.95 -63.84
C SER A 345 -14.96 16.29 -62.68
N GLU A 346 -14.51 16.15 -61.44
CA GLU A 346 -15.25 16.60 -60.28
C GLU A 346 -15.42 18.11 -60.41
N ALA A 347 -16.67 18.55 -60.40
CA ALA A 347 -17.03 19.97 -60.42
C ALA A 347 -16.16 20.73 -59.43
N VAL A 348 -15.54 21.84 -59.87
CA VAL A 348 -14.67 22.67 -59.04
C VAL A 348 -15.51 23.27 -57.89
N ILE A 349 -15.54 22.58 -56.74
CA ILE A 349 -16.22 23.06 -55.54
C ILE A 349 -15.41 24.24 -55.00
N SER A 350 -16.07 25.39 -54.86
CA SER A 350 -15.49 26.57 -54.19
C SER A 350 -14.82 26.20 -52.85
N PRO A 351 -13.60 26.68 -52.55
CA PRO A 351 -12.88 26.39 -51.30
C PRO A 351 -13.71 26.69 -50.04
N LYS A 352 -14.57 27.72 -50.09
CA LYS A 352 -15.49 28.07 -49.00
C LYS A 352 -16.62 27.04 -48.84
N ALA A 353 -17.18 26.54 -49.94
CA ALA A 353 -18.22 25.50 -49.93
C ALA A 353 -17.66 24.16 -49.43
N ALA A 354 -16.42 23.82 -49.81
CA ALA A 354 -15.70 22.65 -49.29
C ALA A 354 -15.48 22.72 -47.77
N ARG A 355 -14.98 23.84 -47.24
CA ARG A 355 -14.82 24.07 -45.79
C ARG A 355 -16.15 23.99 -45.03
N ARG A 356 -17.22 24.57 -45.58
CA ARG A 356 -18.56 24.56 -44.92
C ARG A 356 -19.18 23.16 -44.93
N ARG A 357 -19.00 22.38 -46.00
CA ARG A 357 -19.42 20.97 -46.10
C ARG A 357 -18.62 20.09 -45.12
N GLU A 358 -17.33 20.37 -44.96
CA GLU A 358 -16.46 19.68 -44.01
C GLU A 358 -16.82 20.01 -42.55
N ALA A 359 -17.01 21.29 -42.21
CA ALA A 359 -17.45 21.71 -40.88
C ALA A 359 -18.82 21.11 -40.50
N ARG A 360 -19.78 21.08 -41.44
CA ARG A 360 -21.07 20.41 -41.23
C ARG A 360 -20.94 18.90 -41.04
N ARG A 361 -19.99 18.25 -41.72
CA ARG A 361 -19.72 16.81 -41.55
C ARG A 361 -19.12 16.54 -40.17
N TRP A 362 -18.17 17.36 -39.72
CA TRP A 362 -17.62 17.32 -38.35
C TRP A 362 -18.70 17.51 -37.29
N LEU A 363 -19.51 18.57 -37.41
CA LEU A 363 -20.60 18.85 -36.47
C LEU A 363 -21.61 17.70 -36.41
N ARG A 364 -21.99 17.10 -37.54
CA ARG A 364 -22.88 15.93 -37.55
C ARG A 364 -22.23 14.70 -36.95
N ALA A 365 -20.94 14.47 -37.18
CA ALA A 365 -20.21 13.34 -36.61
C ALA A 365 -20.03 13.47 -35.09
N LEU A 366 -19.81 14.69 -34.59
CA LEU A 366 -19.78 15.00 -33.16
C LEU A 366 -21.16 14.88 -32.51
N ALA A 367 -22.17 15.56 -33.07
CA ALA A 367 -23.54 15.55 -32.54
C ALA A 367 -24.22 14.18 -32.66
N GLY A 368 -23.86 13.38 -33.66
CA GLY A 368 -24.36 12.02 -33.89
C GLY A 368 -23.71 10.95 -33.01
N ASN A 369 -22.79 11.32 -32.12
CA ASN A 369 -22.02 10.38 -31.29
C ASN A 369 -22.24 10.65 -29.78
N PRO A 370 -23.36 10.17 -29.21
CA PRO A 370 -23.68 10.38 -27.80
C PRO A 370 -22.60 9.88 -26.82
N PRO A 371 -21.95 8.71 -27.03
CA PRO A 371 -20.82 8.29 -26.19
C PRO A 371 -19.68 9.31 -26.15
N LEU A 372 -19.35 9.94 -27.28
CA LEU A 372 -18.31 10.96 -27.33
C LEU A 372 -18.70 12.22 -26.54
N ILE A 373 -19.94 12.69 -26.66
CA ILE A 373 -20.42 13.89 -25.95
C ILE A 373 -20.41 13.64 -24.44
N ALA A 374 -21.00 12.53 -23.99
CA ALA A 374 -21.01 12.16 -22.58
C ALA A 374 -19.58 11.96 -22.05
N GLY A 375 -18.72 11.27 -22.81
CA GLY A 375 -17.31 11.10 -22.49
C GLY A 375 -16.58 12.43 -22.34
N LEU A 376 -16.76 13.38 -23.26
CA LEU A 376 -16.16 14.72 -23.18
C LEU A 376 -16.63 15.51 -21.95
N LEU A 377 -17.91 15.41 -21.58
CA LEU A 377 -18.44 16.03 -20.37
C LEU A 377 -17.76 15.46 -19.11
N PHE A 378 -17.64 14.13 -19.01
CA PHE A 378 -16.91 13.49 -17.93
C PHE A 378 -15.43 13.89 -17.92
N MET A 379 -14.76 13.94 -19.08
CA MET A 379 -13.36 14.36 -19.17
C MET A 379 -13.17 15.81 -18.69
N PHE A 380 -14.11 16.70 -19.00
CA PHE A 380 -14.10 18.07 -18.49
C PHE A 380 -14.25 18.11 -16.97
N LEU A 381 -15.20 17.35 -16.41
CA LEU A 381 -15.40 17.24 -14.96
C LEU A 381 -14.16 16.69 -14.26
N LEU A 382 -13.58 15.60 -14.77
CA LEU A 382 -12.37 14.99 -14.21
C LEU A 382 -11.16 15.93 -14.32
N ALA A 383 -11.05 16.71 -15.39
CA ALA A 383 -10.01 17.73 -15.51
C ALA A 383 -10.20 18.86 -14.48
N ALA A 384 -11.43 19.32 -14.27
CA ALA A 384 -11.74 20.31 -13.23
C ALA A 384 -11.37 19.78 -11.82
N LEU A 385 -11.71 18.52 -11.52
CA LEU A 385 -11.32 17.86 -10.28
C LEU A 385 -9.80 17.69 -10.16
N PHE A 386 -9.12 17.31 -11.24
CA PHE A 386 -7.67 17.13 -11.25
C PHE A 386 -6.90 18.43 -10.97
N PHE A 387 -7.33 19.55 -11.56
CA PHE A 387 -6.63 20.83 -11.44
C PHE A 387 -7.08 21.67 -10.24
N GLY A 388 -8.34 21.55 -9.81
CA GLY A 388 -8.95 22.40 -8.78
C GLY A 388 -9.56 21.65 -7.60
N GLY A 389 -9.60 20.31 -7.60
CA GLY A 389 -10.31 19.52 -6.58
C GLY A 389 -9.86 19.83 -5.15
N ALA A 390 -8.55 19.86 -4.88
CA ALA A 390 -8.03 20.18 -3.56
C ALA A 390 -8.40 21.59 -3.07
N GLN A 391 -8.53 22.57 -3.97
CA GLN A 391 -8.93 23.95 -3.62
C GLN A 391 -10.45 24.08 -3.45
N MET A 392 -11.22 23.14 -3.99
CA MET A 392 -12.68 23.08 -3.86
C MET A 392 -13.14 22.27 -2.64
N ALA A 393 -12.21 21.64 -1.91
CA ALA A 393 -12.51 20.85 -0.72
C ALA A 393 -13.09 21.74 0.39
N PRO A 394 -14.29 21.45 0.93
CA PRO A 394 -14.89 22.25 2.00
C PRO A 394 -14.08 22.24 3.31
N HIS A 395 -13.43 21.11 3.61
CA HIS A 395 -12.62 20.91 4.81
C HIS A 395 -11.23 20.40 4.44
N SER A 396 -10.28 20.53 5.36
CA SER A 396 -8.98 19.86 5.22
C SER A 396 -9.19 18.34 5.15
N PRO A 397 -8.65 17.63 4.14
CA PRO A 397 -8.76 16.17 4.05
C PRO A 397 -7.97 15.44 5.14
N TYR A 398 -7.22 16.18 5.96
CA TYR A 398 -6.42 15.66 7.07
C TYR A 398 -7.04 15.91 8.44
N ALA A 399 -8.06 16.76 8.52
CA ALA A 399 -8.70 17.11 9.79
C ALA A 399 -9.57 15.95 10.28
N THR A 400 -9.17 15.37 11.42
CA THR A 400 -9.91 14.30 12.09
C THR A 400 -10.86 14.89 13.14
N GLN A 401 -11.94 14.18 13.44
CA GLN A 401 -12.92 14.57 14.45
C GLN A 401 -13.29 13.34 15.28
N GLY A 402 -12.94 13.36 16.56
CA GLY A 402 -13.28 12.33 17.54
C GLY A 402 -14.71 12.43 18.09
N LEU A 403 -14.88 12.04 19.35
CA LEU A 403 -16.18 12.07 20.03
C LEU A 403 -16.72 13.50 20.18
N THR A 404 -17.91 13.76 19.66
CA THR A 404 -18.56 15.08 19.73
C THR A 404 -19.95 14.98 20.35
N ILE A 405 -20.39 16.05 21.02
CA ILE A 405 -21.74 16.16 21.56
C ILE A 405 -22.54 17.06 20.61
N VAL A 406 -23.51 16.47 19.90
CA VAL A 406 -24.42 17.19 19.00
C VAL A 406 -25.82 17.06 19.58
N ASP A 407 -26.47 18.20 19.87
CA ASP A 407 -27.80 18.26 20.48
C ASP A 407 -27.94 17.52 21.82
N GLY A 408 -26.86 17.42 22.60
CA GLY A 408 -26.84 16.71 23.88
C GLY A 408 -26.69 15.19 23.76
N GLU A 409 -26.58 14.66 22.54
CA GLU A 409 -26.26 13.26 22.28
C GLU A 409 -24.78 13.09 21.95
N MET A 410 -24.13 12.10 22.59
CA MET A 410 -22.77 11.71 22.20
C MET A 410 -22.81 11.00 20.85
N ARG A 411 -22.08 11.55 19.88
CA ARG A 411 -21.88 10.96 18.56
C ARG A 411 -20.40 10.67 18.36
N VAL A 412 -20.13 9.52 17.76
CA VAL A 412 -18.79 9.09 17.37
C VAL A 412 -18.73 8.99 15.85
N PRO A 413 -17.59 9.32 15.23
CA PRO A 413 -17.39 9.06 13.81
C PRO A 413 -17.49 7.54 13.52
N PRO A 414 -17.94 7.13 12.32
CA PRO A 414 -18.32 7.96 11.18
C PRO A 414 -19.66 8.69 11.35
N PHE A 415 -19.65 10.00 11.12
CA PHE A 415 -20.87 10.81 11.10
C PHE A 415 -21.62 10.60 9.78
N ALA A 416 -22.94 10.42 9.89
CA ALA A 416 -23.81 10.32 8.74
C ALA A 416 -23.86 11.64 7.96
N PRO A 417 -24.21 11.62 6.65
CA PRO A 417 -24.38 12.82 5.87
C PRO A 417 -25.31 13.85 6.52
N ASP A 418 -24.82 15.06 6.73
CA ASP A 418 -25.55 16.18 7.31
C ASP A 418 -25.21 17.51 6.59
N ALA A 419 -25.56 18.65 7.19
CA ALA A 419 -25.32 19.96 6.60
C ALA A 419 -23.83 20.36 6.60
N ALA A 420 -23.04 19.88 7.58
CA ALA A 420 -21.61 20.17 7.68
C ALA A 420 -20.80 19.22 6.79
N HIS A 421 -21.18 17.95 6.75
CA HIS A 421 -20.54 16.88 5.98
C HIS A 421 -21.56 16.30 4.99
N PRO A 422 -21.74 16.90 3.79
CA PRO A 422 -22.79 16.50 2.85
C PRO A 422 -22.72 15.04 2.40
N TRP A 423 -21.53 14.44 2.42
CA TRP A 423 -21.29 13.03 2.07
C TRP A 423 -20.92 12.17 3.29
N GLY A 424 -21.07 12.72 4.50
CA GLY A 424 -20.67 12.10 5.76
C GLY A 424 -19.16 12.07 5.95
N THR A 425 -18.73 11.48 7.06
CA THR A 425 -17.30 11.31 7.37
C THR A 425 -16.86 9.86 7.30
N ASP A 426 -15.56 9.63 7.27
CA ASP A 426 -14.97 8.33 7.56
C ASP A 426 -14.90 8.07 9.08
N VAL A 427 -14.31 6.94 9.48
CA VAL A 427 -14.20 6.55 10.91
C VAL A 427 -13.27 7.47 11.71
N LEU A 428 -12.44 8.28 11.05
CA LEU A 428 -11.58 9.27 11.69
C LEU A 428 -12.27 10.64 11.79
N GLY A 429 -13.54 10.74 11.37
CA GLY A 429 -14.25 12.00 11.34
C GLY A 429 -13.84 12.92 10.18
N ARG A 430 -13.10 12.42 9.18
CA ARG A 430 -12.68 13.21 8.01
C ARG A 430 -13.79 13.30 6.98
N ASP A 431 -14.00 14.48 6.41
CA ASP A 431 -15.02 14.73 5.40
C ASP A 431 -14.77 13.94 4.09
N ILE A 432 -15.68 13.04 3.72
CA ILE A 432 -15.54 12.19 2.53
C ILE A 432 -15.55 13.01 1.24
N LEU A 433 -16.32 14.11 1.19
CA LEU A 433 -16.35 14.97 0.01
C LEU A 433 -14.98 15.60 -0.22
N SER A 434 -14.38 16.19 0.82
CA SER A 434 -13.03 16.75 0.79
C SER A 434 -11.98 15.71 0.40
N LEU A 435 -12.06 14.49 0.97
CA LEU A 435 -11.17 13.39 0.62
C LEU A 435 -11.28 12.96 -0.85
N ILE A 436 -12.49 12.93 -1.42
CA ILE A 436 -12.68 12.59 -2.85
C ILE A 436 -12.17 13.71 -3.76
N LEU A 437 -12.43 14.97 -3.42
CA LEU A 437 -11.99 16.13 -4.20
C LEU A 437 -10.46 16.25 -4.20
N ALA A 438 -9.83 16.15 -3.03
CA ALA A 438 -8.37 16.15 -2.91
C ALA A 438 -7.73 14.89 -3.52
N GLY A 439 -8.35 13.72 -3.32
CA GLY A 439 -7.82 12.44 -3.80
C GLY A 439 -7.91 12.22 -5.30
N ALA A 440 -8.78 12.96 -5.99
CA ALA A 440 -8.93 12.89 -7.44
C ALA A 440 -7.61 13.13 -8.17
N GLN A 441 -6.81 14.09 -7.68
CA GLN A 441 -5.54 14.43 -8.30
C GLN A 441 -4.55 13.26 -8.26
N GLN A 442 -4.36 12.64 -7.09
CA GLN A 442 -3.40 11.54 -6.92
C GLN A 442 -3.81 10.31 -7.72
N THR A 443 -5.09 9.92 -7.61
CA THR A 443 -5.62 8.75 -8.33
C THR A 443 -5.55 8.93 -9.84
N LEU A 444 -5.97 10.07 -10.38
CA LEU A 444 -5.94 10.33 -11.82
C LEU A 444 -4.52 10.52 -12.35
N LEU A 445 -3.61 11.14 -11.58
CA LEU A 445 -2.21 11.29 -11.98
C LEU A 445 -1.52 9.93 -12.10
N LEU A 446 -1.64 9.08 -11.07
CA LEU A 446 -1.06 7.75 -11.08
C LEU A 446 -1.62 6.93 -12.24
N ALA A 447 -2.94 6.94 -12.43
CA ALA A 447 -3.57 6.22 -13.52
C ALA A 447 -3.06 6.71 -14.90
N ALA A 448 -2.95 8.04 -15.09
CA ALA A 448 -2.40 8.61 -16.32
C ALA A 448 -0.95 8.18 -16.57
N LEU A 449 -0.09 8.23 -15.56
CA LEU A 449 1.32 7.85 -15.68
C LEU A 449 1.47 6.36 -16.01
N VAL A 450 0.70 5.48 -15.34
CA VAL A 450 0.69 4.05 -15.62
C VAL A 450 0.19 3.77 -17.03
N THR A 451 -0.92 4.41 -17.45
CA THR A 451 -1.45 4.25 -18.81
C THR A 451 -0.44 4.70 -19.86
N LEU A 452 0.23 5.84 -19.66
CA LEU A 452 1.26 6.33 -20.57
C LEU A 452 2.47 5.36 -20.62
N ALA A 453 2.89 4.83 -19.48
CA ALA A 453 3.97 3.85 -19.42
C ALA A 453 3.62 2.53 -20.12
N ARG A 454 2.40 2.00 -19.90
CA ARG A 454 1.87 0.81 -20.61
C ARG A 454 1.79 1.04 -22.11
N LEU A 455 1.31 2.22 -22.54
CA LEU A 455 1.22 2.59 -23.95
C LEU A 455 2.60 2.68 -24.59
N ALA A 456 3.56 3.33 -23.93
CA ALA A 456 4.92 3.46 -24.43
C ALA A 456 5.59 2.08 -24.55
N LEU A 457 5.60 1.30 -23.46
CA LEU A 457 6.23 -0.02 -23.42
C LEU A 457 5.56 -0.99 -24.41
N GLY A 458 4.23 -1.09 -24.35
CA GLY A 458 3.46 -1.99 -25.20
C GLY A 458 3.56 -1.62 -26.68
N THR A 459 3.45 -0.34 -27.04
CA THR A 459 3.56 0.08 -28.45
C THR A 459 4.94 -0.19 -29.03
N VAL A 460 6.01 0.09 -28.27
CA VAL A 460 7.39 -0.17 -28.72
C VAL A 460 7.62 -1.67 -28.91
N LEU A 461 7.31 -2.49 -27.90
CA LEU A 461 7.50 -3.93 -27.98
C LEU A 461 6.60 -4.58 -29.03
N GLY A 462 5.37 -4.07 -29.18
CA GLY A 462 4.40 -4.56 -30.15
C GLY A 462 4.78 -4.21 -31.58
N ALA A 463 5.28 -3.00 -31.81
CA ALA A 463 5.79 -2.60 -33.11
C ALA A 463 7.01 -3.44 -33.52
N LEU A 464 7.91 -3.75 -32.58
CA LEU A 464 9.04 -4.65 -32.82
C LEU A 464 8.57 -6.09 -33.10
N ALA A 465 7.68 -6.65 -32.27
CA ALA A 465 7.14 -8.00 -32.46
C ALA A 465 6.40 -8.14 -33.81
N GLY A 466 5.59 -7.15 -34.17
CA GLY A 466 4.81 -7.14 -35.41
C GLY A 466 5.68 -6.94 -36.64
N TRP A 467 6.72 -6.11 -36.55
CA TRP A 467 7.68 -5.93 -37.62
C TRP A 467 8.48 -7.21 -37.88
N PHE A 468 8.98 -7.83 -36.81
CA PHE A 468 9.71 -9.11 -36.85
C PHE A 468 8.77 -10.30 -36.64
N ARG A 469 7.61 -10.31 -37.30
CA ARG A 469 6.64 -11.41 -37.23
C ARG A 469 7.32 -12.76 -37.49
N ASP A 470 6.95 -13.78 -36.71
CA ASP A 470 7.45 -15.17 -36.77
C ASP A 470 8.93 -15.34 -36.35
N SER A 471 9.58 -14.27 -35.86
CA SER A 471 10.93 -14.32 -35.30
C SER A 471 10.98 -14.91 -33.88
N TRP A 472 12.19 -15.09 -33.35
CA TRP A 472 12.38 -15.48 -31.95
C TRP A 472 11.90 -14.38 -30.98
N LEU A 473 12.08 -13.10 -31.35
CA LEU A 473 11.66 -11.96 -30.53
C LEU A 473 10.13 -11.93 -30.40
N ASP A 474 9.42 -12.12 -31.52
CA ASP A 474 7.96 -12.22 -31.55
C ASP A 474 7.47 -13.36 -30.64
N ARG A 475 8.06 -14.56 -30.77
CA ARG A 475 7.72 -15.72 -29.93
C ARG A 475 8.06 -15.52 -28.45
N LEU A 476 9.18 -14.86 -28.13
CA LEU A 476 9.56 -14.57 -26.76
C LEU A 476 8.59 -13.58 -26.12
N LEU A 477 8.28 -12.46 -26.79
CA LEU A 477 7.37 -11.44 -26.29
C LEU A 477 5.94 -12.00 -26.13
N LEU A 478 5.47 -12.80 -27.09
CA LEU A 478 4.20 -13.52 -26.95
C LEU A 478 4.24 -14.48 -25.76
N GLY A 479 5.31 -15.26 -25.59
CA GLY A 479 5.46 -16.18 -24.46
C GLY A 479 5.48 -15.48 -23.10
N ILE A 480 6.17 -14.34 -22.99
CA ILE A 480 6.17 -13.52 -21.76
C ILE A 480 4.77 -13.03 -21.45
N VAL A 481 4.06 -12.45 -22.43
CA VAL A 481 2.70 -11.95 -22.22
C VAL A 481 1.72 -13.06 -21.89
N GLU A 482 1.83 -14.23 -22.54
CA GLU A 482 1.01 -15.41 -22.19
C GLU A 482 1.29 -15.91 -20.76
N THR A 483 2.54 -15.82 -20.30
CA THR A 483 2.93 -16.18 -18.93
C THR A 483 2.37 -15.19 -17.91
N LEU A 484 2.54 -13.89 -18.15
CA LEU A 484 2.02 -12.84 -17.25
C LEU A 484 0.49 -12.84 -17.19
N ALA A 485 -0.17 -13.06 -18.33
CA ALA A 485 -1.63 -13.15 -18.39
C ALA A 485 -2.18 -14.35 -17.61
N ALA A 486 -1.34 -15.36 -17.29
CA ALA A 486 -1.76 -16.50 -16.48
C ALA A 486 -1.92 -16.19 -15.00
N PHE A 487 -1.36 -15.07 -14.53
CA PHE A 487 -1.61 -14.55 -13.21
C PHE A 487 -2.85 -13.65 -13.20
N PRO A 488 -3.70 -13.73 -12.16
CA PRO A 488 -4.66 -12.68 -11.89
C PRO A 488 -3.91 -11.34 -11.73
N THR A 489 -4.30 -10.34 -12.54
CA THR A 489 -3.57 -9.07 -12.65
C THR A 489 -3.50 -8.31 -11.34
N LEU A 490 -4.55 -8.40 -10.53
CA LEU A 490 -4.61 -7.89 -9.17
C LEU A 490 -3.52 -8.49 -8.29
N LEU A 491 -3.43 -9.83 -8.26
CA LEU A 491 -2.46 -10.52 -7.41
C LEU A 491 -1.03 -10.23 -7.84
N LEU A 492 -0.77 -10.25 -9.15
CA LEU A 492 0.55 -9.90 -9.68
C LEU A 492 0.91 -8.45 -9.37
N GLY A 493 -0.05 -7.53 -9.47
CA GLY A 493 0.11 -6.14 -9.09
C GLY A 493 0.46 -6.01 -7.62
N MET A 494 -0.30 -6.65 -6.74
CA MET A 494 -0.06 -6.68 -5.30
C MET A 494 1.33 -7.24 -4.96
N VAL A 495 1.69 -8.40 -5.51
CA VAL A 495 3.00 -9.03 -5.27
C VAL A 495 4.13 -8.10 -5.68
N PHE A 496 4.06 -7.45 -6.84
CA PHE A 496 5.08 -6.49 -7.25
C PHE A 496 5.08 -5.20 -6.42
N ILE A 497 3.92 -4.70 -6.01
CA ILE A 497 3.83 -3.51 -5.15
C ILE A 497 4.47 -3.78 -3.79
N LEU A 498 4.17 -4.93 -3.19
CA LEU A 498 4.74 -5.35 -1.92
C LEU A 498 6.25 -5.62 -2.04
N ALA A 499 6.68 -6.29 -3.11
CA ALA A 499 8.08 -6.56 -3.39
C ALA A 499 8.92 -5.29 -3.63
N LEU A 500 8.33 -4.26 -4.23
CA LEU A 500 8.98 -2.96 -4.45
C LEU A 500 8.84 -2.00 -3.25
N GLY A 501 8.20 -2.43 -2.16
CA GLY A 501 7.98 -1.63 -0.96
C GLY A 501 6.81 -0.64 -1.12
N ILE A 502 5.60 -1.03 -0.72
CA ILE A 502 4.38 -0.20 -0.81
C ILE A 502 4.49 1.20 -0.16
N ARG A 503 5.39 1.36 0.82
CA ARG A 503 5.68 2.63 1.53
C ARG A 503 6.56 3.60 0.74
N GLU A 504 7.17 3.19 -0.38
CA GLU A 504 7.88 4.10 -1.29
C GLU A 504 6.93 5.03 -2.10
N GLY A 505 5.64 5.06 -1.75
CA GLY A 505 4.63 5.94 -2.30
C GLY A 505 4.18 5.53 -3.71
N VAL A 506 4.24 6.46 -4.66
CA VAL A 506 3.67 6.27 -6.02
C VAL A 506 4.54 5.35 -6.90
N ARG A 507 5.85 5.24 -6.63
CA ARG A 507 6.81 4.53 -7.49
C ARG A 507 6.55 3.01 -7.61
N PRO A 508 6.34 2.26 -6.52
CA PRO A 508 5.97 0.84 -6.58
C PRO A 508 4.76 0.59 -7.46
N PHE A 509 3.69 1.39 -7.27
CA PHE A 509 2.47 1.30 -8.06
C PHE A 509 2.74 1.59 -9.54
N LEU A 510 3.49 2.66 -9.84
CA LEU A 510 3.82 3.00 -11.21
C LEU A 510 4.58 1.87 -11.92
N ILE A 511 5.60 1.31 -11.28
CA ILE A 511 6.42 0.23 -11.87
C ILE A 511 5.61 -1.06 -11.97
N ALA A 512 5.00 -1.51 -10.87
CA ALA A 512 4.23 -2.75 -10.80
C ALA A 512 3.08 -2.75 -11.81
N LEU A 513 2.24 -1.70 -11.80
CA LEU A 513 1.09 -1.63 -12.69
C LEU A 513 1.52 -1.46 -14.16
N SER A 514 2.66 -0.84 -14.45
CA SER A 514 3.20 -0.79 -15.81
C SER A 514 3.65 -2.16 -16.30
N LEU A 515 4.29 -2.96 -15.44
CA LEU A 515 4.77 -4.31 -15.74
C LEU A 515 3.63 -5.34 -15.87
N THR A 516 2.50 -5.15 -15.18
CA THR A 516 1.39 -6.11 -15.24
C THR A 516 0.49 -5.97 -16.46
N GLY A 517 0.35 -4.77 -17.05
CA GLY A 517 -0.66 -4.52 -18.09
C GLY A 517 -0.18 -4.17 -19.50
N TRP A 518 1.13 -4.03 -19.74
CA TRP A 518 1.65 -3.66 -21.07
C TRP A 518 1.37 -4.69 -22.17
N GLY A 519 1.08 -5.94 -21.79
CA GLY A 519 0.87 -7.05 -22.72
C GLY A 519 -0.32 -6.86 -23.66
N GLU A 520 -1.43 -6.28 -23.18
CA GLU A 520 -2.63 -6.02 -23.99
C GLU A 520 -2.34 -4.98 -25.09
N VAL A 521 -1.70 -3.86 -24.71
CA VAL A 521 -1.21 -2.84 -25.64
C VAL A 521 -0.22 -3.42 -26.64
N MET A 522 0.70 -4.29 -26.20
CA MET A 522 1.68 -4.93 -27.08
C MET A 522 1.01 -5.76 -28.16
N GLN A 523 0.05 -6.61 -27.79
CA GLN A 523 -0.69 -7.43 -28.73
C GLN A 523 -1.47 -6.58 -29.73
N PHE A 524 -2.10 -5.48 -29.26
CA PHE A 524 -2.79 -4.54 -30.12
C PHE A 524 -1.84 -3.88 -31.14
N ALA A 525 -0.75 -3.27 -30.67
CA ALA A 525 0.22 -2.60 -31.52
C ALA A 525 0.85 -3.58 -32.52
N ARG A 526 1.17 -4.81 -32.08
CA ARG A 526 1.64 -5.90 -32.94
C ARG A 526 0.65 -6.21 -34.06
N ALA A 527 -0.62 -6.38 -33.74
CA ALA A 527 -1.66 -6.68 -34.72
C ALA A 527 -1.79 -5.55 -35.76
N GLU A 528 -1.76 -4.30 -35.32
CA GLU A 528 -1.81 -3.14 -36.23
C GLU A 528 -0.56 -3.01 -37.11
N VAL A 529 0.64 -3.27 -36.58
CA VAL A 529 1.86 -3.28 -37.39
C VAL A 529 1.82 -4.37 -38.45
N ILE A 530 1.31 -5.56 -38.13
CA ILE A 530 1.14 -6.65 -39.11
C ILE A 530 0.18 -6.23 -40.23
N LYS A 531 -0.87 -5.46 -39.94
CA LYS A 531 -1.80 -4.91 -40.94
C LYS A 531 -1.19 -3.77 -41.77
N LEU A 532 -0.33 -2.95 -41.17
CA LEU A 532 0.30 -1.79 -41.84
C LEU A 532 1.49 -2.20 -42.72
N ARG A 533 2.24 -3.24 -42.33
CA ARG A 533 3.45 -3.70 -43.02
C ARG A 533 3.26 -3.96 -44.53
N PRO A 534 2.20 -4.65 -45.01
CA PRO A 534 2.00 -4.92 -46.44
C PRO A 534 1.37 -3.74 -47.22
N ARG A 535 1.30 -2.53 -46.66
CA ARG A 535 0.69 -1.40 -47.37
C ARG A 535 1.66 -0.80 -48.42
N PRO A 536 1.17 -0.36 -49.59
CA PRO A 536 2.03 0.11 -50.69
C PRO A 536 3.00 1.24 -50.35
N PHE A 537 2.64 2.13 -49.42
CA PHE A 537 3.54 3.23 -49.00
C PHE A 537 4.74 2.74 -48.16
N ILE A 538 4.61 1.60 -47.46
CA ILE A 538 5.71 0.97 -46.73
C ILE A 538 6.65 0.27 -47.71
N GLU A 539 6.09 -0.44 -48.69
CA GLU A 539 6.86 -1.07 -49.77
C GLU A 539 7.64 -0.04 -50.58
N SER A 540 7.01 1.10 -50.88
CA SER A 540 7.66 2.23 -51.56
C SER A 540 8.79 2.83 -50.73
N ALA A 541 8.59 3.03 -49.43
CA ALA A 541 9.64 3.53 -48.53
C ALA A 541 10.82 2.53 -48.45
N HIS A 542 10.53 1.23 -48.46
CA HIS A 542 11.54 0.19 -48.48
C HIS A 542 12.33 0.17 -49.79
N ALA A 543 11.64 0.28 -50.94
CA ALA A 543 12.26 0.39 -52.26
C ALA A 543 13.13 1.65 -52.39
N ALA A 544 12.76 2.75 -51.73
CA ALA A 544 13.54 3.98 -51.66
C ALA A 544 14.74 3.91 -50.69
N GLY A 545 15.07 2.73 -50.14
CA GLY A 545 16.22 2.54 -49.25
C GLY A 545 16.04 3.05 -47.82
N ALA A 546 14.79 3.30 -47.36
CA ALA A 546 14.56 3.73 -45.99
C ALA A 546 14.92 2.61 -44.99
N SER A 547 15.69 2.97 -43.95
CA SER A 547 16.07 2.03 -42.90
C SER A 547 14.87 1.63 -42.02
N THR A 548 14.90 0.43 -41.44
CA THR A 548 13.85 -0.09 -40.55
C THR A 548 13.49 0.87 -39.42
N ARG A 549 14.48 1.51 -38.77
CA ARG A 549 14.25 2.52 -37.72
C ARG A 549 13.49 3.73 -38.27
N ARG A 550 13.83 4.19 -39.48
CA ARG A 550 13.16 5.30 -40.16
C ARG A 550 11.73 4.90 -40.57
N ILE A 551 11.52 3.68 -41.05
CA ILE A 551 10.17 3.19 -41.40
C ILE A 551 9.30 3.07 -40.15
N LEU A 552 9.82 2.43 -39.09
CA LEU A 552 9.10 2.30 -37.82
C LEU A 552 8.74 3.67 -37.22
N GLY A 553 9.73 4.58 -37.13
CA GLY A 553 9.52 5.89 -36.50
C GLY A 553 8.75 6.91 -37.35
N ARG A 554 8.92 6.91 -38.68
CA ARG A 554 8.34 7.94 -39.57
C ARG A 554 7.08 7.48 -40.31
N HIS A 555 6.89 6.18 -40.47
CA HIS A 555 5.76 5.63 -41.24
C HIS A 555 4.84 4.75 -40.41
N ILE A 556 5.32 3.91 -39.49
CA ILE A 556 4.45 3.03 -38.70
C ILE A 556 3.89 3.75 -37.48
N LEU A 557 4.75 4.24 -36.59
CA LEU A 557 4.35 4.83 -35.31
C LEU A 557 3.33 5.98 -35.48
N PRO A 558 3.50 6.93 -36.42
CA PRO A 558 2.51 7.99 -36.65
C PRO A 558 1.14 7.49 -37.11
N ASN A 559 1.07 6.32 -37.77
CA ASN A 559 -0.18 5.70 -38.20
C ASN A 559 -0.84 4.86 -37.09
N LEU A 560 -0.09 4.51 -36.04
CA LEU A 560 -0.64 3.85 -34.85
C LEU A 560 -1.30 4.86 -33.90
N ILE A 561 -0.74 6.08 -33.79
CA ILE A 561 -1.20 7.12 -32.83
C ILE A 561 -2.72 7.28 -32.78
N PRO A 562 -3.47 7.40 -33.89
CA PRO A 562 -4.91 7.59 -33.83
C PRO A 562 -5.62 6.47 -33.07
N HIS A 563 -5.21 5.22 -33.30
CA HIS A 563 -5.78 4.06 -32.62
C HIS A 563 -5.32 3.97 -31.16
N LEU A 564 -4.08 4.40 -30.88
CA LEU A 564 -3.55 4.46 -29.52
C LEU A 564 -4.29 5.47 -28.64
N VAL A 565 -4.89 6.53 -29.21
CA VAL A 565 -5.69 7.50 -28.43
C VAL A 565 -6.96 6.85 -27.89
N SER A 566 -7.73 6.16 -28.74
CA SER A 566 -8.92 5.43 -28.27
C SER A 566 -8.52 4.34 -27.26
N LEU A 567 -7.43 3.61 -27.53
CA LEU A 567 -6.90 2.60 -26.61
C LEU A 567 -6.48 3.21 -25.28
N SER A 568 -5.86 4.40 -25.27
CA SER A 568 -5.40 5.06 -24.05
C SER A 568 -6.52 5.33 -23.07
N ALA A 569 -7.71 5.71 -23.57
CA ALA A 569 -8.87 5.95 -22.73
C ALA A 569 -9.41 4.63 -22.13
N LEU A 570 -9.45 3.56 -22.93
CA LEU A 570 -9.85 2.23 -22.43
C LEU A 570 -8.86 1.68 -21.40
N GLU A 571 -7.57 1.86 -21.64
CA GLU A 571 -6.49 1.51 -20.70
C GLU A 571 -6.56 2.31 -19.41
N MET A 572 -6.90 3.60 -19.47
CA MET A 572 -7.12 4.41 -18.28
C MET A 572 -8.26 3.83 -17.42
N GLY A 573 -9.39 3.46 -18.05
CA GLY A 573 -10.49 2.79 -17.35
C GLY A 573 -10.06 1.45 -16.72
N ALA A 574 -9.23 0.66 -17.41
CA ALA A 574 -8.70 -0.58 -16.89
C ALA A 574 -7.70 -0.40 -15.73
N VAL A 575 -6.86 0.64 -15.78
CA VAL A 575 -5.93 1.00 -14.70
C VAL A 575 -6.69 1.48 -13.48
N LEU A 576 -7.67 2.36 -13.64
CA LEU A 576 -8.53 2.82 -12.54
C LEU A 576 -9.31 1.68 -11.89
N MET A 577 -9.83 0.75 -12.70
CA MET A 577 -10.49 -0.46 -12.19
C MET A 577 -9.54 -1.27 -11.32
N LEU A 578 -8.33 -1.55 -11.81
CA LEU A 578 -7.32 -2.31 -11.08
C LEU A 578 -6.88 -1.59 -9.79
N LEU A 579 -6.74 -0.26 -9.84
CA LEU A 579 -6.37 0.54 -8.67
C LEU A 579 -7.48 0.50 -7.60
N GLY A 580 -8.75 0.63 -7.99
CA GLY A 580 -9.87 0.51 -7.07
C GLY A 580 -10.00 -0.91 -6.49
N GLU A 581 -9.75 -1.95 -7.30
CA GLU A 581 -9.70 -3.33 -6.84
C GLU A 581 -8.56 -3.55 -5.83
N LEU A 582 -7.34 -3.06 -6.11
CA LEU A 582 -6.20 -3.12 -5.19
C LEU A 582 -6.48 -2.37 -3.88
N GLY A 583 -7.01 -1.15 -3.98
CA GLY A 583 -7.40 -0.35 -2.83
C GLY A 583 -8.40 -1.07 -1.95
N PHE A 584 -9.42 -1.69 -2.54
CA PHE A 584 -10.40 -2.49 -1.82
C PHE A 584 -9.81 -3.70 -1.07
N VAL A 585 -8.68 -4.25 -1.53
CA VAL A 585 -7.96 -5.33 -0.82
C VAL A 585 -6.90 -4.80 0.16
N GLY A 586 -6.89 -3.50 0.44
CA GLY A 586 -5.96 -2.85 1.36
C GLY A 586 -4.61 -2.48 0.76
N ILE A 587 -4.47 -2.51 -0.58
CA ILE A 587 -3.24 -2.15 -1.29
C ILE A 587 -3.42 -0.78 -1.96
N PHE A 588 -2.92 0.26 -1.31
CA PHE A 588 -3.02 1.65 -1.77
C PHE A 588 -1.72 2.40 -1.50
N ILE A 589 -1.61 3.63 -2.02
CA ILE A 589 -0.36 4.40 -2.03
C ILE A 589 0.10 4.66 -0.60
N GLY A 590 1.37 4.33 -0.29
CA GLY A 590 1.96 4.56 1.03
C GLY A 590 1.67 3.44 2.04
N GLY A 591 0.84 2.45 1.71
CA GLY A 591 0.59 1.28 2.55
C GLY A 591 -0.11 1.57 3.87
N GLY A 592 -0.60 2.80 4.06
CA GLY A 592 -1.34 3.25 5.23
C GLY A 592 -0.50 3.46 6.50
N SER A 593 -1.10 4.23 7.40
CA SER A 593 -0.70 4.42 8.80
C SER A 593 -1.75 3.75 9.69
N PHE A 594 -1.45 3.57 10.96
CA PHE A 594 -2.39 3.00 11.92
C PHE A 594 -2.81 4.09 12.91
N ALA A 595 -4.10 4.21 13.19
CA ALA A 595 -4.66 5.05 14.24
C ALA A 595 -5.36 4.16 15.25
N GLU A 596 -5.17 4.44 16.54
CA GLU A 596 -5.92 3.79 17.61
C GLU A 596 -7.06 4.70 18.00
N LEU A 597 -8.29 4.24 17.74
CA LEU A 597 -9.49 5.06 17.85
C LEU A 597 -10.24 4.86 19.18
N ASP A 598 -9.84 3.89 20.01
CA ASP A 598 -10.55 3.55 21.25
C ASP A 598 -9.63 2.93 22.31
N VAL A 599 -10.02 3.10 23.57
CA VAL A 599 -9.56 2.29 24.70
C VAL A 599 -10.06 0.85 24.51
N GLY A 600 -9.26 0.01 23.85
CA GLY A 600 -9.50 -1.43 23.70
C GLY A 600 -10.08 -1.92 22.36
N GLY A 601 -10.16 -1.07 21.33
CA GLY A 601 -10.64 -1.45 19.98
C GLY A 601 -9.52 -1.54 18.95
N ALA A 602 -9.54 -2.51 18.03
CA ALA A 602 -8.50 -2.83 17.02
C ALA A 602 -7.88 -1.60 16.31
N PRO A 603 -6.56 -1.57 16.03
CA PRO A 603 -5.93 -0.42 15.38
C PRO A 603 -6.50 -0.26 13.96
N TYR A 604 -6.94 0.95 13.64
CA TYR A 604 -7.53 1.29 12.35
C TYR A 604 -6.43 1.61 11.33
N HIS A 605 -6.31 0.76 10.31
CA HIS A 605 -5.44 1.02 9.17
C HIS A 605 -6.05 2.12 8.31
N TYR A 606 -5.36 3.23 8.05
CA TYR A 606 -5.91 4.32 7.24
C TYR A 606 -4.84 4.90 6.32
N SER A 607 -5.24 5.60 5.27
CA SER A 607 -4.31 6.42 4.51
C SER A 607 -4.39 7.85 4.99
N ASP A 608 -3.23 8.40 5.32
CA ASP A 608 -3.01 9.83 5.46
C ASP A 608 -2.83 10.52 4.10
N VAL A 609 -2.63 9.78 3.01
CA VAL A 609 -2.65 10.34 1.66
C VAL A 609 -4.09 10.33 1.11
N PRO A 610 -4.68 11.49 0.74
CA PRO A 610 -5.99 11.51 0.09
C PRO A 610 -5.86 10.84 -1.29
N GLU A 611 -6.45 9.65 -1.41
CA GLU A 611 -6.45 8.82 -2.61
C GLU A 611 -7.72 7.98 -2.64
N TRP A 612 -8.40 7.85 -3.78
CA TRP A 612 -9.65 7.09 -3.83
C TRP A 612 -9.47 5.61 -3.48
N ALA A 613 -8.35 4.98 -3.87
CA ALA A 613 -8.12 3.56 -3.58
C ALA A 613 -7.95 3.32 -2.08
N ALA A 614 -7.25 4.23 -1.40
CA ALA A 614 -7.12 4.21 0.04
C ALA A 614 -8.47 4.32 0.77
N LEU A 615 -9.39 5.15 0.28
CA LEU A 615 -10.74 5.24 0.88
C LEU A 615 -11.51 3.92 0.80
N LEU A 616 -11.11 2.99 -0.08
CA LEU A 616 -11.76 1.69 -0.24
C LEU A 616 -11.18 0.58 0.66
N SER A 617 -10.05 0.78 1.33
CA SER A 617 -9.32 -0.28 2.03
C SER A 617 -10.10 -0.95 3.16
N ASN A 618 -10.88 -0.17 3.91
CA ASN A 618 -11.62 -0.67 5.08
C ASN A 618 -13.13 -0.76 4.86
N VAL A 619 -13.57 -0.53 3.62
CA VAL A 619 -15.01 -0.51 3.29
C VAL A 619 -15.70 -1.81 3.68
N ARG A 620 -15.00 -2.96 3.61
CA ARG A 620 -15.57 -4.26 4.00
C ARG A 620 -15.98 -4.32 5.48
N ALA A 621 -15.20 -3.70 6.39
CA ALA A 621 -15.47 -3.73 7.82
C ALA A 621 -16.66 -2.83 8.20
N TYR A 622 -16.80 -1.68 7.53
CA TYR A 622 -17.71 -0.63 7.97
C TYR A 622 -18.93 -0.41 7.07
N ALA A 623 -18.88 -0.72 5.77
CA ALA A 623 -19.89 -0.26 4.81
C ALA A 623 -21.27 -0.90 4.98
N ARG A 624 -21.41 -1.95 5.79
CA ARG A 624 -22.74 -2.49 6.17
C ARG A 624 -23.44 -1.58 7.18
N SER A 625 -22.68 -1.02 8.11
CA SER A 625 -23.17 -0.11 9.16
C SER A 625 -23.16 1.34 8.69
N TYR A 626 -22.14 1.73 7.92
CA TYR A 626 -21.90 3.09 7.44
C TYR A 626 -21.70 3.10 5.90
N PRO A 627 -22.77 2.90 5.10
CA PRO A 627 -22.67 2.70 3.66
C PRO A 627 -22.00 3.84 2.88
N TRP A 628 -22.14 5.08 3.33
CA TRP A 628 -21.57 6.26 2.66
C TRP A 628 -20.04 6.19 2.53
N THR A 629 -19.37 5.59 3.51
CA THR A 629 -17.90 5.39 3.53
C THR A 629 -17.41 4.60 2.31
N GLY A 630 -18.23 3.68 1.77
CA GLY A 630 -17.91 2.90 0.58
C GLY A 630 -18.53 3.42 -0.72
N ILE A 631 -19.76 3.94 -0.66
CA ILE A 631 -20.53 4.31 -1.86
C ILE A 631 -19.86 5.45 -2.62
N TYR A 632 -19.47 6.53 -1.94
CA TYR A 632 -18.98 7.72 -2.63
C TYR A 632 -17.60 7.52 -3.27
N PRO A 633 -16.60 6.89 -2.61
CA PRO A 633 -15.33 6.58 -3.27
C PRO A 633 -15.51 5.61 -4.44
N ALA A 634 -16.36 4.59 -4.29
CA ALA A 634 -16.65 3.64 -5.36
C ALA A 634 -17.38 4.30 -6.56
N LEU A 635 -18.26 5.26 -6.28
CA LEU A 635 -18.94 6.07 -7.29
C LEU A 635 -17.98 6.98 -8.05
N ALA A 636 -16.99 7.57 -7.38
CA ALA A 636 -15.94 8.38 -8.02
C ALA A 636 -15.13 7.54 -9.02
N PHE A 637 -14.71 6.33 -8.63
CA PHE A 637 -14.08 5.37 -9.54
C PHE A 637 -15.00 5.01 -10.72
N PHE A 638 -16.25 4.65 -10.44
CA PHE A 638 -17.21 4.29 -11.49
C PHE A 638 -17.41 5.42 -12.50
N ALA A 639 -17.61 6.65 -12.04
CA ALA A 639 -17.80 7.82 -12.89
C ALA A 639 -16.56 8.09 -13.77
N ALA A 640 -15.35 7.95 -13.20
CA ALA A 640 -14.11 8.12 -13.94
C ALA A 640 -13.94 7.03 -15.01
N ILE A 641 -14.09 5.75 -14.64
CA ILE A 641 -13.99 4.61 -15.56
C ILE A 641 -15.02 4.72 -16.68
N LEU A 642 -16.26 5.06 -16.33
CA LEU A 642 -17.34 5.29 -17.31
C LEU A 642 -16.99 6.43 -18.26
N GLY A 643 -16.51 7.55 -17.74
CA GLY A 643 -16.09 8.71 -18.54
C GLY A 643 -15.03 8.34 -19.57
N PHE A 644 -13.98 7.65 -19.15
CA PHE A 644 -12.90 7.22 -20.04
C PHE A 644 -13.36 6.17 -21.06
N ASN A 645 -14.19 5.21 -20.66
CA ASN A 645 -14.73 4.20 -21.59
C ASN A 645 -15.67 4.81 -22.65
N LEU A 646 -16.53 5.75 -22.24
CA LEU A 646 -17.41 6.49 -23.15
C LEU A 646 -16.60 7.35 -24.14
N PHE A 647 -15.60 8.07 -23.63
CA PHE A 647 -14.70 8.86 -24.46
C PHE A 647 -13.93 7.99 -25.46
N GLY A 648 -13.35 6.87 -25.00
CA GLY A 648 -12.61 5.92 -25.85
C GLY A 648 -13.46 5.32 -26.97
N GLU A 649 -14.68 4.87 -26.66
CA GLU A 649 -15.64 4.36 -27.64
C GLU A 649 -16.10 5.48 -28.60
N GLY A 650 -16.32 6.69 -28.08
CA GLY A 650 -16.67 7.87 -28.86
C GLY A 650 -15.60 8.22 -29.89
N VAL A 651 -14.33 8.27 -29.49
CA VAL A 651 -13.19 8.53 -30.37
C VAL A 651 -13.07 7.43 -31.44
N ARG A 652 -13.26 6.16 -31.07
CA ARG A 652 -13.20 5.04 -32.02
C ARG A 652 -14.22 5.20 -33.15
N ARG A 653 -15.47 5.49 -32.81
CA ARG A 653 -16.56 5.73 -33.78
C ARG A 653 -16.30 6.94 -34.66
N LEU A 654 -15.80 8.02 -34.07
CA LEU A 654 -15.43 9.21 -34.82
C LEU A 654 -14.36 8.89 -35.88
N MET A 655 -13.39 8.03 -35.55
CA MET A 655 -12.36 7.59 -36.49
C MET A 655 -12.92 6.70 -37.61
N GLU A 656 -13.87 5.81 -37.30
CA GLU A 656 -14.56 4.97 -38.29
C GLU A 656 -15.35 5.82 -39.32
N ASP A 657 -16.05 6.87 -38.87
CA ASP A 657 -16.90 7.71 -39.72
C ASP A 657 -16.14 8.76 -40.57
N MET A 658 -15.02 9.27 -40.03
CA MET A 658 -14.29 10.42 -40.60
C MET A 658 -12.95 10.07 -41.25
N GLY A 659 -12.44 8.84 -41.06
CA GLY A 659 -11.23 8.33 -41.72
C GLY A 659 -9.93 9.11 -41.41
N VAL A 660 -8.99 9.11 -42.37
CA VAL A 660 -7.58 9.56 -42.26
C VAL A 660 -7.41 11.02 -41.76
N ARG A 661 -8.44 11.86 -41.78
CA ARG A 661 -8.32 13.28 -41.38
C ARG A 661 -8.38 13.51 -39.87
N VAL A 662 -9.01 12.63 -39.10
CA VAL A 662 -9.02 12.68 -37.61
C VAL A 662 -7.63 12.47 -37.05
N ALA A 663 -6.80 11.67 -37.73
CA ALA A 663 -5.40 11.45 -37.37
C ALA A 663 -4.56 12.74 -37.28
N ARG A 664 -5.00 13.85 -37.92
CA ARG A 664 -4.30 15.14 -37.83
C ARG A 664 -4.51 15.87 -36.49
N LEU A 665 -5.62 15.62 -35.79
CA LEU A 665 -5.86 16.17 -34.44
C LEU A 665 -4.92 15.53 -33.41
N PHE A 666 -4.51 14.29 -33.63
CA PHE A 666 -3.61 13.53 -32.76
C PHE A 666 -2.21 13.41 -33.37
N ASN A 667 -1.71 14.52 -33.91
CA ASN A 667 -0.36 14.64 -34.43
C ASN A 667 0.68 14.56 -33.27
N LYS A 668 1.92 14.13 -33.56
CA LYS A 668 3.07 14.25 -32.65
C LYS A 668 3.17 15.63 -31.96
N TYR A 669 2.75 16.72 -32.60
CA TYR A 669 2.77 18.06 -32.00
C TYR A 669 1.67 18.26 -30.95
N THR A 670 0.47 17.71 -31.14
CA THR A 670 -0.60 17.82 -30.13
C THR A 670 -0.31 16.92 -28.93
N LEU A 671 0.30 15.75 -29.16
CA LEU A 671 0.82 14.92 -28.08
C LEU A 671 2.00 15.58 -27.35
N ALA A 672 2.93 16.20 -28.07
CA ALA A 672 4.04 16.93 -27.47
C ALA A 672 3.55 18.14 -26.67
N ALA A 673 2.54 18.87 -27.17
CA ALA A 673 1.90 19.95 -26.43
C ALA A 673 1.22 19.45 -25.16
N GLY A 674 0.50 18.31 -25.22
CA GLY A 674 -0.09 17.68 -24.03
C GLY A 674 0.96 17.26 -23.00
N ALA A 675 2.07 16.65 -23.45
CA ALA A 675 3.17 16.27 -22.57
C ALA A 675 3.89 17.49 -21.98
N LEU A 676 4.07 18.57 -22.75
CA LEU A 676 4.63 19.83 -22.26
C LEU A 676 3.70 20.51 -21.26
N LEU A 677 2.39 20.52 -21.49
CA LEU A 677 1.41 21.06 -20.54
C LEU A 677 1.39 20.27 -19.24
N LEU A 678 1.42 18.93 -19.33
CA LEU A 678 1.51 18.06 -18.15
C LEU A 678 2.85 18.28 -17.41
N GLY A 679 3.97 18.31 -18.13
CA GLY A 679 5.28 18.58 -17.55
C GLY A 679 5.37 19.97 -16.92
N ALA A 680 4.82 20.99 -17.58
CA ALA A 680 4.73 22.35 -17.06
C ALA A 680 3.84 22.40 -15.82
N PHE A 681 2.74 21.67 -15.77
CA PHE A 681 1.88 21.55 -14.60
C PHE A 681 2.60 20.89 -13.42
N LEU A 682 3.29 19.76 -13.66
CA LEU A 682 4.07 19.07 -12.63
C LEU A 682 5.23 19.94 -12.11
N LEU A 683 5.91 20.66 -13.00
CA LEU A 683 6.96 21.61 -12.63
C LEU A 683 6.38 22.82 -11.89
N TRP A 684 5.21 23.33 -12.32
CA TRP A 684 4.52 24.45 -11.69
C TRP A 684 4.11 24.08 -10.26
N GLN A 685 3.52 22.91 -10.02
CA GLN A 685 3.28 22.39 -8.67
C GLN A 685 4.56 22.32 -7.82
N GLY A 686 5.66 21.82 -8.39
CA GLY A 686 6.92 21.69 -7.65
C GLY A 686 7.70 22.99 -7.43
N SER A 687 7.38 24.07 -8.17
CA SER A 687 8.15 25.33 -8.17
C SER A 687 7.42 26.52 -7.57
N THR A 688 6.08 26.50 -7.58
CA THR A 688 5.23 27.52 -6.94
C THR A 688 4.72 27.09 -5.57
N GLY A 689 5.09 25.89 -5.11
CA GLY A 689 4.76 25.38 -3.79
C GLY A 689 5.33 26.22 -2.65
N GLU A 690 4.64 26.20 -1.52
CA GLU A 690 4.85 27.06 -0.35
C GLU A 690 6.27 26.93 0.23
N MET A 691 6.85 25.73 0.15
CA MET A 691 8.26 25.48 0.51
C MET A 691 9.26 26.30 -0.31
N ALA A 692 8.97 26.66 -1.55
CA ALA A 692 9.88 27.50 -2.35
C ALA A 692 9.94 28.94 -1.82
N VAL A 693 8.84 29.44 -1.24
CA VAL A 693 8.74 30.76 -0.63
C VAL A 693 9.47 30.76 0.72
N TYR A 694 9.18 29.76 1.56
CA TYR A 694 9.71 29.67 2.93
C TYR A 694 11.16 29.20 3.01
N ALA A 695 11.71 28.57 1.96
CA ALA A 695 13.11 28.13 1.96
C ALA A 695 14.12 29.27 2.16
N ARG A 696 13.76 30.53 1.85
CA ARG A 696 14.59 31.70 2.18
C ARG A 696 14.45 32.10 3.65
N GLN A 697 13.23 32.07 4.19
CA GLN A 697 12.94 32.41 5.58
C GLN A 697 13.57 31.40 6.55
N ALA A 698 13.51 30.11 6.24
CA ALA A 698 14.15 29.06 7.04
C ALA A 698 15.68 29.22 7.19
N ARG A 699 16.35 30.04 6.35
CA ARG A 699 17.80 30.32 6.50
C ARG A 699 18.12 31.22 7.70
N ALA A 700 17.13 31.89 8.28
CA ALA A 700 17.26 32.71 9.49
C ALA A 700 17.63 31.88 10.74
N PHE A 701 17.49 30.56 10.68
CA PHE A 701 17.95 29.64 11.72
C PHE A 701 19.47 29.79 11.96
N ASP A 702 19.83 30.08 13.21
CA ASP A 702 21.18 30.32 13.69
C ASP A 702 21.74 29.12 14.47
N ARG A 703 22.85 28.56 13.96
CA ARG A 703 23.51 27.41 14.56
C ARG A 703 24.13 27.72 15.93
N GLN A 704 24.61 28.95 16.16
CA GLN A 704 25.31 29.31 17.39
C GLN A 704 24.32 29.40 18.56
N ARG A 705 23.13 29.94 18.31
CA ARG A 705 22.06 30.01 19.32
C ARG A 705 21.54 28.63 19.68
N ALA A 706 21.25 27.78 18.68
CA ALA A 706 20.83 26.41 18.94
C ALA A 706 21.89 25.63 19.71
N PHE A 707 23.17 25.77 19.34
CA PHE A 707 24.26 25.11 20.07
C PHE A 707 24.37 25.61 21.52
N ALA A 708 24.34 26.92 21.75
CA ALA A 708 24.41 27.51 23.08
C ALA A 708 23.22 27.12 23.96
N ALA A 709 22.01 27.02 23.39
CA ALA A 709 20.83 26.55 24.11
C ALA A 709 20.99 25.09 24.56
N ALA A 710 21.50 24.21 23.69
CA ALA A 710 21.76 22.81 24.03
C ALA A 710 22.85 22.70 25.13
N GLU A 711 23.91 23.50 25.05
CA GLU A 711 24.98 23.55 26.05
C GLU A 711 24.47 24.06 27.41
N THR A 712 23.59 25.07 27.41
CA THR A 712 22.97 25.60 28.63
C THR A 712 22.09 24.54 29.28
N LEU A 713 21.22 23.89 28.50
CA LEU A 713 20.37 22.81 28.99
C LEU A 713 21.19 21.67 29.61
N SER A 714 22.30 21.30 29.00
CA SER A 714 23.19 20.21 29.44
C SER A 714 24.27 20.64 30.44
N ALA A 715 24.15 21.83 31.04
CA ALA A 715 25.09 22.32 32.04
C ALA A 715 25.10 21.41 33.28
N PRO A 716 26.29 21.10 33.86
CA PRO A 716 26.39 20.28 35.06
C PRO A 716 25.59 20.84 36.26
N ALA A 717 25.41 22.16 36.32
CA ALA A 717 24.65 22.84 37.36
C ALA A 717 23.15 22.49 37.36
N TRP A 718 22.64 21.92 36.27
CA TRP A 718 21.24 21.51 36.15
C TRP A 718 21.06 20.01 36.40
N GLU A 719 22.06 19.32 36.95
CA GLU A 719 21.94 17.93 37.44
C GLU A 719 21.38 16.96 36.38
N GLY A 720 21.71 17.19 35.10
CA GLY A 720 21.18 16.42 33.97
C GLY A 720 19.70 16.68 33.64
N ARG A 721 19.04 17.54 34.41
CA ARG A 721 17.58 17.76 34.39
C ARG A 721 16.84 16.47 34.72
N ALA A 722 17.41 15.69 35.63
CA ALA A 722 16.86 14.40 36.05
C ALA A 722 15.46 14.57 36.65
N LEU A 723 14.60 13.59 36.39
CA LEU A 723 13.22 13.60 36.88
C LEU A 723 13.17 13.83 38.40
N GLY A 724 12.49 14.91 38.82
CA GLY A 724 12.35 15.32 40.23
C GLY A 724 13.49 16.18 40.79
N SER A 725 14.54 16.48 40.00
CA SER A 725 15.64 17.35 40.42
C SER A 725 15.28 18.85 40.39
N ALA A 726 16.01 19.67 41.15
CA ALA A 726 15.91 21.13 41.09
C ALA A 726 16.35 21.67 39.71
N GLY A 727 17.29 20.98 39.06
CA GLY A 727 17.74 21.28 37.70
C GLY A 727 16.63 21.14 36.65
N MET A 728 15.73 20.16 36.78
CA MET A 728 14.55 20.03 35.91
C MET A 728 13.62 21.23 36.03
N GLN A 729 13.33 21.69 37.26
CA GLN A 729 12.49 22.87 37.49
C GLN A 729 13.15 24.14 36.92
N SER A 730 14.46 24.27 37.10
CA SER A 730 15.25 25.40 36.57
C SER A 730 15.25 25.41 35.04
N ALA A 731 15.40 24.24 34.40
CA ALA A 731 15.32 24.11 32.95
C ALA A 731 13.92 24.45 32.43
N ALA A 732 12.85 23.99 33.10
CA ALA A 732 11.48 24.33 32.72
C ALA A 732 11.23 25.85 32.76
N ALA A 733 11.68 26.52 33.83
CA ALA A 733 11.59 27.98 33.95
C ALA A 733 12.37 28.69 32.83
N TRP A 734 13.60 28.25 32.55
CA TRP A 734 14.41 28.83 31.49
C TRP A 734 13.78 28.63 30.10
N ILE A 735 13.21 27.45 29.80
CA ILE A 735 12.51 27.19 28.53
C ILE A 735 11.30 28.12 28.39
N ALA A 736 10.54 28.34 29.47
CA ALA A 736 9.40 29.26 29.46
C ALA A 736 9.84 30.70 29.12
N GLU A 737 10.95 31.18 29.69
CA GLU A 737 11.54 32.48 29.35
C GLU A 737 11.94 32.56 27.88
N GLN A 738 12.49 31.48 27.32
CA GLN A 738 12.85 31.42 25.89
C GLN A 738 11.61 31.40 24.98
N PHE A 739 10.52 30.73 25.38
CA PHE A 739 9.24 30.77 24.66
C PHE A 739 8.63 32.17 24.66
N GLU A 740 8.65 32.85 25.80
CA GLU A 740 8.20 34.25 25.91
C GLU A 740 9.05 35.18 25.02
N ALA A 741 10.39 35.01 25.05
CA ALA A 741 11.30 35.77 24.20
C ALA A 741 11.08 35.52 22.70
N ALA A 742 10.63 34.31 22.32
CA ALA A 742 10.21 33.95 20.97
C ALA A 742 8.77 34.38 20.64
N GLY A 743 8.11 35.14 21.52
CA GLY A 743 6.77 35.69 21.32
C GLY A 743 5.63 34.66 21.34
N LEU A 744 5.86 33.46 21.89
CA LEU A 744 4.82 32.45 22.06
C LEU A 744 3.92 32.81 23.24
N GLN A 745 2.62 32.51 23.14
CA GLN A 745 1.67 32.75 24.22
C GLN A 745 1.65 31.58 25.23
N PRO A 746 1.39 31.84 26.52
CA PRO A 746 1.27 30.79 27.52
C PRO A 746 0.05 29.89 27.26
N ALA A 747 0.26 28.57 27.22
CA ALA A 747 -0.77 27.58 26.91
C ALA A 747 -0.96 26.49 27.99
N GLY A 748 -0.27 26.63 29.12
CA GLY A 748 -0.40 25.76 30.29
C GLY A 748 -1.56 26.13 31.22
N GLU A 749 -1.51 25.56 32.41
CA GLU A 749 -2.52 25.73 33.46
C GLU A 749 -2.58 27.18 33.92
N SER A 750 -3.81 27.65 34.22
CA SER A 750 -4.05 29.03 34.68
C SER A 750 -3.46 30.12 33.76
N SER A 751 -3.31 29.85 32.46
CA SER A 751 -2.65 30.75 31.48
C SER A 751 -1.18 31.03 31.79
N THR A 752 -0.48 30.06 32.39
CA THR A 752 0.99 30.04 32.51
C THR A 752 1.60 29.22 31.37
N TYR A 753 2.93 29.13 31.29
CA TYR A 753 3.58 28.18 30.37
C TYR A 753 3.60 26.75 30.92
N PHE A 754 3.21 26.51 32.18
CA PHE A 754 3.43 25.23 32.85
C PHE A 754 2.17 24.37 32.89
N GLN A 755 2.33 23.08 32.61
CA GLN A 755 1.35 22.04 32.96
C GLN A 755 2.06 21.01 33.83
N THR A 756 1.70 20.93 35.11
CA THR A 756 2.43 20.08 36.06
C THR A 756 1.72 18.75 36.25
N ARG A 757 2.39 17.66 35.88
CA ARG A 757 1.90 16.31 36.13
C ARG A 757 2.58 15.68 37.34
N LYS A 758 1.85 14.82 38.03
CA LYS A 758 2.40 14.01 39.11
C LYS A 758 2.85 12.67 38.57
N ARG A 759 4.09 12.30 38.90
CA ARG A 759 4.76 11.09 38.46
C ARG A 759 4.97 10.14 39.62
N ALA A 760 4.97 8.85 39.32
CA ALA A 760 5.50 7.82 40.19
C ALA A 760 6.55 7.00 39.43
N PHE A 761 7.65 6.67 40.09
CA PHE A 761 8.70 5.80 39.55
C PHE A 761 9.46 5.11 40.68
N GLU A 762 10.15 4.03 40.34
CA GLU A 762 11.05 3.35 41.26
C GLU A 762 12.43 4.03 41.23
N ALA A 763 12.92 4.42 42.40
CA ALA A 763 14.24 5.02 42.60
C ALA A 763 15.11 4.07 43.43
N LEU A 764 16.27 3.70 42.90
CA LEU A 764 17.21 2.83 43.60
C LEU A 764 17.89 3.60 44.73
N SER A 765 17.90 3.02 45.94
CA SER A 765 18.51 3.63 47.12
C SER A 765 20.00 3.33 47.25
N ALA A 766 20.47 2.26 46.59
CA ALA A 766 21.86 1.85 46.49
C ALA A 766 22.11 1.15 45.15
N PRO A 767 23.37 1.11 44.66
CA PRO A 767 23.71 0.30 43.49
C PRO A 767 23.29 -1.16 43.71
N PRO A 768 22.63 -1.80 42.73
CA PRO A 768 22.33 -3.23 42.78
C PRO A 768 23.58 -4.08 43.03
N GLU A 769 23.42 -5.19 43.74
CA GLU A 769 24.50 -6.13 44.02
C GLU A 769 24.23 -7.45 43.28
N LEU A 770 25.24 -7.95 42.57
CA LEU A 770 25.20 -9.26 41.93
C LEU A 770 26.49 -10.00 42.24
N ALA A 771 26.36 -11.19 42.83
CA ALA A 771 27.45 -12.11 43.08
C ALA A 771 27.19 -13.44 42.36
N ILE A 772 28.18 -13.94 41.62
CA ILE A 772 28.12 -15.22 40.92
C ILE A 772 29.30 -16.07 41.37
N ALA A 773 29.03 -17.31 41.80
CA ALA A 773 30.06 -18.21 42.34
C ALA A 773 30.89 -17.61 43.49
N GLY A 774 30.36 -16.63 44.22
CA GLY A 774 31.05 -15.91 45.29
C GLY A 774 31.88 -14.70 44.84
N GLU A 775 31.94 -14.39 43.55
CA GLU A 775 32.58 -13.18 43.00
C GLU A 775 31.53 -12.07 42.82
N SER A 776 31.78 -10.90 43.42
CA SER A 776 30.98 -9.69 43.16
C SER A 776 31.31 -9.11 41.79
N LEU A 777 30.26 -8.76 41.04
CA LEU A 777 30.37 -8.16 39.71
C LEU A 777 30.29 -6.63 39.76
N THR A 778 30.73 -5.98 38.68
CA THR A 778 30.78 -4.52 38.61
C THR A 778 29.51 -3.95 37.97
N TYR A 779 28.80 -3.10 38.70
CA TYR A 779 27.60 -2.40 38.23
C TYR A 779 27.92 -1.48 37.03
N HIS A 780 27.04 -1.49 36.01
CA HIS A 780 27.18 -0.84 34.71
C HIS A 780 28.39 -1.25 33.84
N GLN A 781 29.06 -2.34 34.18
CA GLN A 781 30.08 -2.98 33.34
C GLN A 781 29.74 -4.44 33.07
N ASP A 782 29.50 -5.21 34.13
CA ASP A 782 29.15 -6.62 34.06
C ASP A 782 27.64 -6.85 34.07
N PHE A 783 26.89 -5.97 34.74
CA PHE A 783 25.44 -6.05 34.90
C PHE A 783 24.81 -4.68 35.17
N ALA A 784 23.50 -4.55 34.95
CA ALA A 784 22.73 -3.33 35.22
C ALA A 784 21.27 -3.68 35.58
N GLU A 785 20.52 -2.73 36.11
CA GLU A 785 19.08 -2.85 36.33
C GLU A 785 18.33 -3.14 35.03
N PHE A 786 17.27 -3.95 35.11
CA PHE A 786 16.42 -4.25 33.97
C PHE A 786 15.20 -3.30 33.92
N PRO A 787 15.00 -2.52 32.83
CA PRO A 787 13.77 -1.76 32.64
C PRO A 787 12.62 -2.69 32.25
N GLY A 788 11.85 -3.12 33.24
CA GLY A 788 10.64 -3.92 33.05
C GLY A 788 9.35 -3.10 33.20
N GLU A 789 8.24 -3.67 32.73
CA GLU A 789 6.87 -3.13 32.94
C GLU A 789 6.48 -3.05 34.43
N TYR A 790 7.14 -3.82 35.28
CA TYR A 790 6.86 -3.88 36.72
C TYR A 790 8.07 -3.45 37.54
N ARG A 791 7.79 -3.16 38.81
CA ARG A 791 8.79 -2.91 39.84
C ARG A 791 9.85 -4.02 39.88
N ASN A 792 11.10 -3.63 40.09
CA ASN A 792 12.29 -4.50 40.04
C ASN A 792 13.03 -4.61 41.40
N LEU A 793 12.32 -4.44 42.51
CA LEU A 793 12.88 -4.52 43.86
C LEU A 793 12.86 -5.96 44.39
N GLY A 794 13.88 -6.34 45.17
CA GLY A 794 13.89 -7.60 45.89
C GLY A 794 15.29 -8.19 46.12
N GLU A 795 15.31 -9.36 46.74
CA GLU A 795 16.53 -10.13 47.05
C GLU A 795 16.31 -11.59 46.66
N ALA A 796 17.22 -12.12 45.85
CA ALA A 796 17.19 -13.51 45.40
C ALA A 796 18.54 -14.18 45.61
N SER A 797 18.52 -15.41 46.12
CA SER A 797 19.71 -16.26 46.18
C SER A 797 19.31 -17.66 45.77
N GLY A 798 20.04 -18.26 44.84
CA GLY A 798 19.70 -19.56 44.28
C GLY A 798 20.71 -20.04 43.26
N SER A 799 20.52 -21.26 42.76
CA SER A 799 21.29 -21.78 41.64
C SER A 799 20.76 -21.22 40.32
N VAL A 800 21.66 -20.92 39.39
CA VAL A 800 21.27 -20.44 38.06
C VAL A 800 20.77 -21.59 37.19
N ARG A 801 19.63 -21.38 36.53
CA ARG A 801 19.07 -22.27 35.50
C ARG A 801 18.87 -21.51 34.20
N LEU A 802 19.39 -22.02 33.09
CA LEU A 802 19.07 -21.50 31.77
C LEU A 802 17.64 -21.88 31.42
N VAL A 803 16.81 -20.91 31.04
CA VAL A 803 15.47 -21.16 30.50
C VAL A 803 15.33 -20.36 29.21
N THR A 804 14.94 -21.03 28.13
CA THR A 804 14.63 -20.38 26.86
C THR A 804 13.42 -21.03 26.21
N PHE A 805 12.67 -20.23 25.49
CA PHE A 805 11.38 -20.62 24.92
C PHE A 805 11.46 -20.64 23.40
N GLY A 806 10.77 -21.60 22.78
CA GLY A 806 10.35 -21.50 21.38
C GLY A 806 9.18 -20.52 21.23
N ALA A 807 8.53 -20.50 20.08
CA ALA A 807 7.33 -19.69 19.88
C ALA A 807 6.21 -20.19 20.82
N LEU A 808 5.79 -19.40 21.81
CA LEU A 808 4.74 -19.83 22.75
C LEU A 808 3.35 -19.47 22.22
N ARG A 809 2.44 -20.44 22.24
CA ARG A 809 1.07 -20.26 21.80
C ARG A 809 0.27 -19.56 22.88
N ARG A 810 -0.21 -18.37 22.56
CA ARG A 810 -1.12 -17.60 23.40
C ARG A 810 -2.56 -18.10 23.24
N VAL A 811 -3.24 -18.36 24.35
CA VAL A 811 -4.65 -18.77 24.37
C VAL A 811 -5.46 -17.80 25.25
N GLY A 812 -6.61 -17.35 24.73
CA GLY A 812 -7.51 -16.41 25.41
C GLY A 812 -7.38 -14.97 24.88
N THR A 813 -8.50 -14.26 24.77
CA THR A 813 -8.58 -12.87 24.29
C THR A 813 -8.38 -11.85 25.41
N TRP A 814 -8.99 -12.07 26.58
CA TRP A 814 -8.97 -11.14 27.72
C TRP A 814 -7.99 -11.55 28.83
N ASN A 815 -7.70 -12.83 28.96
CA ASN A 815 -6.77 -13.37 29.95
C ASN A 815 -5.80 -14.31 29.22
N ALA A 816 -4.71 -13.73 28.71
CA ALA A 816 -3.73 -14.44 27.92
C ALA A 816 -3.02 -15.47 28.80
N SER A 817 -3.03 -16.74 28.39
CA SER A 817 -2.26 -17.79 29.06
C SER A 817 -1.40 -18.54 28.05
N TYR A 818 -0.24 -19.02 28.52
CA TYR A 818 0.69 -19.86 27.77
C TYR A 818 0.61 -21.28 28.32
N PRO A 819 -0.07 -22.22 27.64
CA PRO A 819 -0.25 -23.58 28.14
C PRO A 819 1.07 -24.29 28.44
N ALA A 820 2.13 -24.01 27.67
CA ALA A 820 3.47 -24.56 27.84
C ALA A 820 4.13 -24.17 29.17
N LEU A 821 3.74 -23.03 29.75
CA LEU A 821 4.29 -22.52 31.00
C LEU A 821 3.48 -22.97 32.22
N LYS A 822 2.31 -23.58 32.00
CA LYS A 822 1.39 -23.94 33.07
C LYS A 822 1.94 -25.13 33.86
N GLY A 823 2.25 -24.90 35.13
CA GLY A 823 2.76 -25.92 36.05
C GLY A 823 4.29 -25.99 36.15
N LEU A 824 5.00 -25.06 35.49
CA LEU A 824 6.42 -24.84 35.77
C LEU A 824 6.56 -24.09 37.09
N ASP A 825 7.53 -24.52 37.91
CA ASP A 825 7.84 -23.93 39.20
C ASP A 825 9.37 -23.89 39.36
N TYR A 826 9.93 -22.68 39.37
CA TYR A 826 11.34 -22.41 39.56
C TYR A 826 11.60 -21.65 40.86
N SER A 827 10.70 -21.79 41.85
CA SER A 827 10.83 -21.16 43.15
C SER A 827 12.19 -21.49 43.79
N GLY A 828 12.98 -20.46 44.11
CA GLY A 828 14.32 -20.60 44.69
C GLY A 828 15.48 -20.74 43.70
N GLU A 829 15.21 -20.69 42.39
CA GLU A 829 16.24 -20.62 41.34
C GLU A 829 16.29 -19.23 40.70
N ILE A 830 17.46 -18.89 40.13
CA ILE A 830 17.66 -17.67 39.34
C ILE A 830 17.69 -18.05 37.87
N LEU A 831 16.79 -17.47 37.07
CA LEU A 831 16.62 -17.84 35.66
C LEU A 831 17.56 -17.03 34.76
N LEU A 832 18.38 -17.70 33.97
CA LEU A 832 19.16 -17.08 32.90
C LEU A 832 18.33 -17.08 31.60
N LEU A 833 18.00 -15.90 31.11
CA LEU A 833 17.22 -15.68 29.88
C LEU A 833 18.12 -15.14 28.77
N LEU A 834 18.02 -15.73 27.57
CA LEU A 834 18.86 -15.35 26.43
C LEU A 834 18.36 -14.12 25.67
N SER A 835 17.13 -13.66 25.94
CA SER A 835 16.54 -12.49 25.29
C SER A 835 15.70 -11.68 26.28
N PRO A 836 15.73 -10.34 26.22
CA PRO A 836 14.86 -9.46 26.99
C PRO A 836 13.37 -9.75 26.80
N TRP A 837 12.96 -10.18 25.61
CA TRP A 837 11.56 -10.48 25.29
C TRP A 837 10.97 -11.62 26.13
N ASP A 838 11.83 -12.53 26.62
CA ASP A 838 11.39 -13.68 27.39
C ASP A 838 10.93 -13.34 28.80
N VAL A 839 11.33 -12.17 29.31
CA VAL A 839 10.90 -11.69 30.64
C VAL A 839 9.37 -11.60 30.72
N ARG A 840 8.71 -11.26 29.60
CA ARG A 840 7.24 -11.21 29.52
C ARG A 840 6.57 -12.56 29.78
N TYR A 841 7.26 -13.68 29.53
CA TYR A 841 6.73 -15.01 29.80
C TYR A 841 6.85 -15.42 31.27
N LEU A 842 7.70 -14.74 32.04
CA LEU A 842 7.81 -14.98 33.47
C LEU A 842 6.58 -14.47 34.25
N GLN A 843 5.70 -13.69 33.60
CA GLN A 843 4.43 -13.25 34.16
C GLN A 843 3.56 -14.46 34.53
N GLY A 844 3.57 -14.83 35.82
CA GLY A 844 2.81 -15.97 36.37
C GLY A 844 3.59 -17.29 36.51
N VAL A 845 4.89 -17.31 36.22
CA VAL A 845 5.77 -18.47 36.50
C VAL A 845 6.52 -18.19 37.82
N PRO A 846 6.38 -19.02 38.87
CA PRO A 846 7.12 -18.83 40.12
C PRO A 846 8.64 -18.97 39.91
N HIS A 847 9.42 -17.99 40.36
CA HIS A 847 10.89 -17.97 40.27
C HIS A 847 11.51 -17.09 41.37
N GLY A 848 12.81 -17.27 41.65
CA GLY A 848 13.54 -16.46 42.65
C GLY A 848 14.04 -15.12 42.13
N GLY A 849 14.50 -15.06 40.87
CA GLY A 849 14.99 -13.85 40.19
C GLY A 849 15.43 -14.18 38.76
N ALA A 850 15.86 -13.19 37.98
CA ALA A 850 16.29 -13.43 36.59
C ALA A 850 17.53 -12.63 36.16
N LEU A 851 18.37 -13.26 35.36
CA LEU A 851 19.52 -12.69 34.67
C LEU A 851 19.21 -12.68 33.18
N VAL A 852 19.17 -11.50 32.58
CA VAL A 852 18.82 -11.33 31.17
C VAL A 852 20.07 -10.97 30.39
N VAL A 853 20.40 -11.72 29.35
CA VAL A 853 21.55 -11.39 28.50
C VAL A 853 21.23 -10.13 27.71
N ALA A 854 22.06 -9.09 27.85
CA ALA A 854 21.96 -7.88 27.05
C ALA A 854 22.42 -8.17 25.61
N ASP A 855 21.55 -7.91 24.63
CA ASP A 855 21.89 -8.07 23.21
C ASP A 855 22.86 -6.98 22.71
N ASP A 856 22.74 -5.77 23.27
CA ASP A 856 23.62 -4.63 23.04
C ASP A 856 24.41 -4.33 24.33
N PRO A 857 25.75 -4.42 24.34
CA PRO A 857 26.56 -4.07 25.51
C PRO A 857 26.32 -2.63 26.01
N ALA A 858 25.92 -1.70 25.14
CA ALA A 858 25.60 -0.34 25.55
C ALA A 858 24.38 -0.27 26.48
N ALA A 859 23.48 -1.27 26.44
CA ALA A 859 22.33 -1.35 27.32
C ALA A 859 22.72 -1.36 28.81
N LEU A 860 23.87 -1.94 29.15
CA LEU A 860 24.40 -1.94 30.53
C LEU A 860 24.81 -0.54 31.01
N SER A 861 25.08 0.38 30.09
CA SER A 861 25.46 1.76 30.42
C SER A 861 24.30 2.75 30.32
N ARG A 862 23.14 2.32 29.79
CA ARG A 862 21.94 3.15 29.69
C ARG A 862 21.26 3.26 31.05
N ARG A 863 20.72 4.44 31.35
CA ARG A 863 19.93 4.74 32.53
C ARG A 863 18.48 4.97 32.12
N VAL A 864 17.54 4.45 32.88
CA VAL A 864 16.13 4.41 32.50
C VAL A 864 15.27 4.62 33.74
N THR A 865 14.15 5.32 33.58
CA THR A 865 13.19 5.48 34.67
C THR A 865 12.46 4.15 34.90
N LEU A 866 12.62 3.57 36.09
CA LEU A 866 12.06 2.26 36.44
C LEU A 866 10.57 2.35 36.78
N SER A 867 9.82 1.30 36.43
CA SER A 867 8.37 1.25 36.61
C SER A 867 7.99 1.18 38.10
N PRO A 868 7.04 2.01 38.58
CA PRO A 868 6.52 1.89 39.94
C PRO A 868 5.49 0.74 40.09
N ALA A 869 5.10 0.11 38.98
CA ALA A 869 3.90 -0.71 38.89
C ALA A 869 4.03 -2.02 39.65
N ASP A 870 2.99 -2.34 40.41
CA ASP A 870 2.84 -3.65 41.02
C ASP A 870 2.45 -4.67 39.93
N PRO A 871 3.08 -5.86 39.87
CA PRO A 871 2.70 -6.93 38.95
C PRO A 871 1.25 -7.43 39.06
N THR A 872 0.46 -6.94 40.03
CA THR A 872 -0.90 -7.40 40.32
C THR A 872 -2.05 -6.47 39.90
N ALA A 873 -1.87 -5.56 38.92
CA ALA A 873 -2.96 -4.70 38.40
C ALA A 873 -4.03 -5.48 37.60
N SER A 874 -4.77 -6.37 38.27
CA SER A 874 -6.06 -6.88 37.83
C SER A 874 -7.13 -5.84 38.15
N LEU A 875 -7.94 -5.50 37.13
CA LEU A 875 -9.10 -4.59 37.17
C LEU A 875 -10.10 -4.82 38.32
N LEU A 876 -9.99 -5.92 39.08
CA LEU A 876 -10.95 -6.33 40.10
C LEU A 876 -10.38 -6.53 41.52
N GLY A 877 -9.10 -6.23 41.78
CA GLY A 877 -8.57 -6.11 43.15
C GLY A 877 -8.68 -7.38 44.03
N THR A 878 -8.76 -8.58 43.45
CA THR A 878 -8.90 -9.82 44.21
C THR A 878 -7.54 -10.48 44.50
N GLY A 879 -6.86 -10.03 45.54
CA GLY A 879 -5.94 -10.86 46.34
C GLY A 879 -4.58 -11.27 45.71
N ARG A 880 -3.55 -11.27 46.58
CA ARG A 880 -2.14 -11.62 46.33
C ARG A 880 -1.92 -12.89 45.49
N ALA A 881 -0.95 -12.86 44.59
CA ALA A 881 -0.32 -14.05 44.01
C ALA A 881 1.22 -13.92 43.93
N VAL A 882 1.88 -15.07 43.98
CA VAL A 882 3.27 -15.37 44.35
C VAL A 882 4.32 -14.83 43.36
N GLY A 883 5.39 -14.18 43.86
CA GLY A 883 6.57 -13.73 43.07
C GLY A 883 7.03 -12.27 43.26
N GLN A 884 6.50 -11.55 44.25
CA GLN A 884 6.53 -10.08 44.33
C GLN A 884 7.90 -9.40 44.60
N ASP A 885 8.97 -10.16 44.84
CA ASP A 885 10.31 -9.64 45.15
C ASP A 885 11.41 -10.38 44.34
N ALA A 886 11.12 -10.73 43.08
CA ALA A 886 12.05 -11.43 42.20
C ALA A 886 12.82 -10.43 41.32
N PRO A 887 14.00 -9.94 41.75
CA PRO A 887 14.75 -8.95 41.00
C PRO A 887 15.29 -9.51 39.67
N ILE A 888 15.33 -8.64 38.67
CA ILE A 888 15.77 -8.90 37.31
C ILE A 888 16.89 -7.93 36.96
N VAL A 889 18.01 -8.45 36.44
CA VAL A 889 19.14 -7.63 36.00
C VAL A 889 19.58 -8.03 34.60
N TRP A 890 20.03 -7.04 33.83
CA TRP A 890 20.80 -7.31 32.63
C TRP A 890 22.21 -7.76 32.99
N ILE A 891 22.76 -8.72 32.25
CA ILE A 891 24.15 -9.15 32.36
C ILE A 891 24.85 -9.07 31.00
N SER A 892 26.17 -8.87 31.03
CA SER A 892 27.00 -8.84 29.83
C SER A 892 27.05 -10.21 29.13
N PRO A 893 27.21 -10.25 27.79
CA PRO A 893 27.43 -11.50 27.06
C PRO A 893 28.63 -12.31 27.58
N GLN A 894 29.66 -11.62 28.12
CA GLN A 894 30.82 -12.24 28.74
C GLN A 894 30.44 -12.96 30.04
N THR A 895 29.65 -12.33 30.90
CA THR A 895 29.13 -12.94 32.14
C THR A 895 28.18 -14.09 31.84
N ALA A 896 27.30 -13.94 30.84
CA ALA A 896 26.44 -15.02 30.37
C ALA A 896 27.24 -16.22 29.84
N GLY A 897 28.31 -15.97 29.08
CA GLY A 897 29.22 -17.00 28.59
C GLY A 897 29.90 -17.77 29.72
N ARG A 898 30.32 -17.08 30.80
CA ARG A 898 30.88 -17.73 32.01
C ARG A 898 29.87 -18.64 32.70
N LEU A 899 28.62 -18.20 32.84
CA LEU A 899 27.54 -19.00 33.41
C LEU A 899 27.24 -20.26 32.57
N LEU A 900 27.12 -20.09 31.25
CA LEU A 900 26.80 -21.19 30.34
C LEU A 900 27.92 -22.23 30.24
N ALA A 901 29.18 -21.80 30.37
CA ALA A 901 30.33 -22.70 30.37
C ALA A 901 30.24 -23.75 31.50
N ALA A 902 29.65 -23.42 32.65
CA ALA A 902 29.41 -24.39 33.73
C ALA A 902 28.43 -25.51 33.34
N GLY A 903 27.50 -25.23 32.42
CA GLY A 903 26.59 -26.19 31.81
C GLY A 903 27.12 -26.85 30.53
N GLY A 904 28.38 -26.59 30.15
CA GLY A 904 28.99 -27.13 28.93
C GLY A 904 28.46 -26.54 27.63
N LEU A 905 27.91 -25.32 27.67
CA LEU A 905 27.38 -24.62 26.49
C LEU A 905 28.09 -23.28 26.26
N THR A 906 28.24 -22.90 24.99
CA THR A 906 28.58 -21.53 24.62
C THR A 906 27.31 -20.69 24.41
N LEU A 907 27.43 -19.35 24.47
CA LEU A 907 26.30 -18.44 24.23
C LEU A 907 25.72 -18.61 22.81
N GLU A 908 26.58 -18.80 21.81
CA GLU A 908 26.16 -19.02 20.43
C GLU A 908 25.42 -20.36 20.27
N GLU A 909 25.88 -21.44 20.90
CA GLU A 909 25.17 -22.73 20.90
C GLU A 909 23.81 -22.62 21.60
N ALA A 910 23.72 -21.87 22.70
CA ALA A 910 22.46 -21.63 23.41
C ALA A 910 21.47 -20.84 22.53
N ARG A 911 21.92 -19.81 21.80
CA ARG A 911 21.11 -19.05 20.85
C ARG A 911 20.68 -19.88 19.64
N VAL A 912 21.58 -20.70 19.08
CA VAL A 912 21.26 -21.64 17.99
C VAL A 912 20.23 -22.67 18.46
N ARG A 913 20.37 -23.19 19.68
CA ARG A 913 19.41 -24.13 20.27
C ARG A 913 18.04 -23.48 20.49
N ARG A 914 17.99 -22.24 20.99
CA ARG A 914 16.75 -21.45 21.05
C ARG A 914 16.09 -21.34 19.68
N ALA A 915 16.85 -20.97 18.64
CA ALA A 915 16.32 -20.81 17.28
C ALA A 915 15.80 -22.14 16.68
N ALA A 916 16.23 -23.28 17.21
CA ALA A 916 15.78 -24.61 16.79
C ALA A 916 14.54 -25.11 17.55
N LEU A 917 14.09 -24.43 18.62
CA LEU A 917 12.92 -24.85 19.39
C LEU A 917 11.63 -24.66 18.58
N GLY A 918 10.76 -25.67 18.64
CA GLY A 918 9.42 -25.65 18.07
C GLY A 918 8.43 -24.81 18.88
N THR A 919 7.20 -24.71 18.38
CA THR A 919 6.11 -24.02 19.09
C THR A 919 5.77 -24.75 20.40
N ASP A 920 5.58 -24.00 21.49
CA ASP A 920 5.32 -24.50 22.86
C ASP A 920 6.44 -25.36 23.47
N GLU A 921 7.64 -25.40 22.88
CA GLU A 921 8.80 -26.06 23.47
C GLU A 921 9.53 -25.13 24.45
N VAL A 922 9.86 -25.67 25.62
CA VAL A 922 10.67 -25.00 26.65
C VAL A 922 11.95 -25.81 26.81
N PHE A 923 13.08 -25.13 26.72
CA PHE A 923 14.37 -25.71 27.05
C PHE A 923 14.86 -25.11 28.35
N ASP A 924 14.98 -25.94 29.38
CA ASP A 924 15.56 -25.58 30.65
C ASP A 924 16.76 -26.46 30.99
N LEU A 925 17.82 -25.87 31.52
CA LEU A 925 19.06 -26.55 31.88
C LEU A 925 19.61 -26.01 33.21
N PRO A 926 19.72 -26.82 34.26
CA PRO A 926 20.35 -26.39 35.50
C PRO A 926 21.85 -26.19 35.28
N LEU A 927 22.34 -24.99 35.56
CA LEU A 927 23.78 -24.67 35.49
C LEU A 927 24.46 -24.91 36.85
N SER A 928 23.69 -25.00 37.93
CA SER A 928 24.15 -25.25 39.30
C SER A 928 25.22 -24.26 39.80
N VAL A 929 25.29 -23.07 39.20
CA VAL A 929 26.16 -21.97 39.65
C VAL A 929 25.39 -21.17 40.70
N PRO A 930 25.89 -20.99 41.94
CA PRO A 930 25.20 -20.16 42.91
C PRO A 930 25.29 -18.69 42.49
N ALA A 931 24.16 -18.00 42.52
CA ALA A 931 24.08 -16.55 42.33
C ALA A 931 23.26 -15.93 43.46
N ALA A 932 23.63 -14.72 43.85
CA ALA A 932 22.90 -13.89 44.78
C ALA A 932 22.76 -12.50 44.16
N LEU A 933 21.55 -11.96 44.18
CA LEU A 933 21.23 -10.70 43.54
C LEU A 933 20.28 -9.89 44.41
N ARG A 934 20.53 -8.59 44.49
CA ARG A 934 19.84 -7.68 45.40
C ARG A 934 19.63 -6.33 44.71
N VAL A 935 18.37 -5.91 44.64
CA VAL A 935 17.97 -4.60 44.08
C VAL A 935 17.14 -3.89 45.14
N GLN A 936 17.65 -2.74 45.60
CA GLN A 936 17.04 -1.97 46.69
C GLN A 936 16.67 -0.57 46.23
N GLY A 937 15.52 -0.10 46.70
CA GLY A 937 14.96 1.18 46.32
C GLY A 937 13.61 1.43 46.95
N GLU A 938 13.02 2.55 46.58
CA GLU A 938 11.69 2.98 46.99
C GLU A 938 10.91 3.52 45.80
N VAL A 939 9.58 3.48 45.89
CA VAL A 939 8.73 4.12 44.88
C VAL A 939 8.41 5.54 45.31
N LEU A 940 9.00 6.49 44.61
CA LEU A 940 8.69 7.91 44.77
C LEU A 940 7.38 8.19 44.04
N SER A 941 6.39 8.71 44.78
CA SER A 941 5.05 9.01 44.24
C SER A 941 4.75 10.49 44.38
N GLY A 942 4.04 11.05 43.40
CA GLY A 942 3.64 12.46 43.43
C GLY A 942 4.75 13.44 43.07
N VAL A 943 5.82 12.97 42.39
CA VAL A 943 6.91 13.82 41.92
C VAL A 943 6.39 14.74 40.82
N GLU A 944 6.59 16.05 40.98
CA GLU A 944 6.15 17.03 39.99
C GLU A 944 7.03 16.99 38.76
N ALA A 945 6.41 16.83 37.59
CA ALA A 945 7.05 16.86 36.27
C ALA A 945 6.36 17.96 35.43
N PRO A 946 6.94 19.17 35.38
CA PRO A 946 6.34 20.30 34.66
C PRO A 946 6.61 20.21 33.15
N HIS A 947 5.56 20.18 32.35
CA HIS A 947 5.66 20.43 30.91
C HIS A 947 5.62 21.94 30.64
N VAL A 948 6.33 22.40 29.61
CA VAL A 948 6.34 23.80 29.17
C VAL A 948 5.64 23.92 27.82
N LEU A 949 4.54 24.67 27.75
CA LEU A 949 3.65 24.79 26.60
C LEU A 949 3.59 26.24 26.10
N GLY A 950 4.04 26.47 24.87
CA GLY A 950 3.98 27.75 24.17
C GLY A 950 3.13 27.67 22.90
N LEU A 951 2.09 28.50 22.80
CA LEU A 951 1.17 28.55 21.66
C LEU A 951 1.49 29.72 20.73
N TRP A 952 1.61 29.43 19.44
CA TRP A 952 1.58 30.42 18.38
C TRP A 952 0.21 30.38 17.67
N PRO A 953 -0.65 31.40 17.85
CA PRO A 953 -1.97 31.40 17.22
C PRO A 953 -1.89 31.57 15.70
N GLY A 954 -2.64 30.72 15.00
CA GLY A 954 -2.85 30.81 13.56
C GLY A 954 -3.92 31.84 13.18
N VAL A 955 -3.88 32.32 11.93
CA VAL A 955 -4.87 33.25 11.38
C VAL A 955 -5.69 32.53 10.32
N SER A 956 -7.02 32.51 10.47
CA SER A 956 -7.91 31.85 9.51
C SER A 956 -7.75 32.47 8.10
N SER A 957 -7.83 31.62 7.09
CA SER A 957 -7.79 32.02 5.67
C SER A 957 -9.01 32.85 5.24
N SER A 958 -10.11 32.79 6.00
CA SER A 958 -11.32 33.59 5.82
C SER A 958 -11.17 34.94 6.52
N GLN A 959 -11.28 36.04 5.77
CA GLN A 959 -11.29 37.41 6.32
C GLN A 959 -12.42 37.66 7.35
N PHE A 960 -13.34 36.71 7.55
CA PHE A 960 -14.49 36.82 8.42
C PHE A 960 -14.44 35.94 9.69
N GLU A 961 -13.43 35.07 9.87
CA GLU A 961 -13.47 34.02 10.92
C GLU A 961 -12.53 34.18 12.14
N GLY A 962 -11.64 35.17 12.19
CA GLY A 962 -10.80 35.37 13.39
C GLY A 962 -9.64 34.36 13.53
N LEU A 963 -9.36 33.90 14.75
CA LEU A 963 -8.26 32.97 15.05
C LEU A 963 -8.55 31.57 14.51
N ASP A 964 -7.52 30.89 14.00
CA ASP A 964 -7.64 29.54 13.44
C ASP A 964 -7.81 28.46 14.53
N ASN A 965 -8.60 27.43 14.24
CA ASN A 965 -8.90 26.33 15.14
C ASN A 965 -8.16 25.02 14.79
N HIS A 966 -7.23 25.02 13.84
CA HIS A 966 -6.35 23.87 13.58
C HIS A 966 -5.04 24.00 14.35
N LEU A 967 -4.49 22.87 14.80
CA LEU A 967 -3.32 22.83 15.68
C LEU A 967 -2.27 21.83 15.22
N ILE A 968 -1.02 22.29 15.11
CA ILE A 968 0.16 21.46 14.94
C ILE A 968 0.89 21.39 16.28
N VAL A 969 1.19 20.20 16.76
CA VAL A 969 1.91 20.02 18.03
C VAL A 969 3.34 19.59 17.75
N VAL A 970 4.30 20.37 18.25
CA VAL A 970 5.73 20.09 18.16
C VAL A 970 6.21 19.69 19.55
N LEU A 971 6.71 18.47 19.69
CA LEU A 971 7.12 17.86 20.95
C LEU A 971 8.64 17.73 20.97
N ALA A 972 9.27 18.08 22.09
CA ALA A 972 10.64 17.68 22.40
C ALA A 972 10.78 17.39 23.89
N GLN A 973 11.49 16.33 24.22
CA GLN A 973 11.78 15.99 25.60
C GLN A 973 12.92 16.87 26.13
N TYR A 974 12.81 17.36 27.36
CA TYR A 974 13.89 18.13 27.99
C TYR A 974 14.53 17.47 29.21
N ASP A 975 13.82 16.61 29.94
CA ASP A 975 14.33 15.97 31.16
C ASP A 975 15.27 14.79 30.85
N SER A 976 15.85 14.20 31.88
CA SER A 976 16.54 12.90 31.79
C SER A 976 15.92 11.91 32.78
N PRO A 977 16.21 10.61 32.66
CA PRO A 977 15.84 9.62 33.66
C PRO A 977 16.22 10.02 35.08
N ALA A 978 15.52 9.43 36.05
CA ALA A 978 15.75 9.68 37.47
C ALA A 978 17.23 9.47 37.87
N PRO A 979 17.72 10.17 38.91
CA PRO A 979 19.10 10.02 39.37
C PRO A 979 19.45 8.56 39.70
N SER A 980 20.61 8.11 39.23
CA SER A 980 21.16 6.79 39.55
C SER A 980 21.89 6.84 40.89
N PRO A 981 21.90 5.75 41.68
CA PRO A 981 22.57 5.70 42.98
C PRO A 981 24.10 5.85 42.92
N ASP A 982 24.71 5.79 41.73
CA ASP A 982 26.13 6.06 41.53
C ASP A 982 26.48 7.57 41.53
N GLY A 983 25.48 8.45 41.51
CA GLY A 983 25.65 9.90 41.56
C GLY A 983 26.21 10.52 40.28
N ILE A 984 26.26 9.78 39.16
CA ILE A 984 26.75 10.29 37.87
C ILE A 984 25.56 10.95 37.12
N PRO A 985 25.58 12.27 36.90
CA PRO A 985 24.49 12.94 36.18
C PRO A 985 24.52 12.59 34.69
N LEU A 986 23.34 12.58 34.08
CA LEU A 986 23.15 12.37 32.63
C LEU A 986 22.94 13.72 31.94
N PRO A 987 23.91 14.27 31.21
CA PRO A 987 23.71 15.57 30.57
C PRO A 987 22.61 15.54 29.51
N ALA A 988 22.42 14.38 28.84
CA ALA A 988 21.44 14.14 27.78
C ALA A 988 21.49 15.24 26.70
N ALA A 989 22.71 15.61 26.30
CA ALA A 989 22.97 16.77 25.46
C ALA A 989 22.41 16.58 24.03
N ASN A 990 22.69 15.44 23.40
CA ASN A 990 22.18 15.11 22.09
C ASN A 990 20.78 14.49 22.18
N ASP A 991 20.54 13.59 23.12
CA ASP A 991 19.27 12.86 23.25
C ASP A 991 18.07 13.82 23.40
N ASN A 992 18.09 14.66 24.43
CA ASN A 992 16.94 15.49 24.82
C ASN A 992 17.20 16.99 24.60
N ALA A 993 18.30 17.53 25.14
CA ALA A 993 18.57 18.97 25.10
C ALA A 993 18.65 19.54 23.66
N SER A 994 19.19 18.78 22.71
CA SER A 994 19.30 19.22 21.32
C SER A 994 17.95 19.41 20.62
N GLY A 995 16.94 18.57 20.91
CA GLY A 995 15.60 18.66 20.33
C GLY A 995 14.91 19.96 20.75
N VAL A 996 14.97 20.27 22.05
CA VAL A 996 14.46 21.51 22.63
C VAL A 996 15.22 22.72 22.11
N ALA A 997 16.55 22.64 22.03
CA ALA A 997 17.37 23.74 21.51
C ALA A 997 17.03 24.09 20.04
N LEU A 998 16.79 23.07 19.21
CA LEU A 998 16.29 23.28 17.85
C LEU A 998 14.88 23.87 17.88
N MET A 999 13.97 23.35 18.71
CA MET A 999 12.61 23.88 18.85
C MET A 999 12.59 25.38 19.16
N LEU A 1000 13.38 25.82 20.15
CA LEU A 1000 13.51 27.22 20.55
C LEU A 1000 14.01 28.09 19.40
N GLU A 1001 15.07 27.65 18.72
CA GLU A 1001 15.65 28.39 17.61
C GLU A 1001 14.74 28.41 16.37
N MET A 1002 13.96 27.34 16.13
CA MET A 1002 12.95 27.31 15.06
C MET A 1002 11.85 28.34 15.32
N ALA A 1003 11.29 28.38 16.54
CA ALA A 1003 10.25 29.32 16.91
C ALA A 1003 10.71 30.78 16.70
N ARG A 1004 11.91 31.12 17.21
CA ARG A 1004 12.54 32.44 17.02
C ARG A 1004 12.79 32.75 15.54
N ALA A 1005 13.39 31.81 14.79
CA ALA A 1005 13.73 32.02 13.38
C ALA A 1005 12.48 32.23 12.52
N MET A 1006 11.39 31.51 12.81
CA MET A 1006 10.10 31.72 12.17
C MET A 1006 9.58 33.12 12.45
N GLN A 1007 9.61 33.55 13.72
CA GLN A 1007 9.06 34.84 14.15
C GLN A 1007 9.82 36.01 13.51
N GLU A 1008 11.14 36.01 13.60
CA GLU A 1008 11.98 37.06 13.01
C GLU A 1008 11.90 37.14 11.49
N SER A 1009 11.63 36.01 10.83
CA SER A 1009 11.45 35.99 9.38
C SER A 1009 10.14 36.62 8.90
N GLY A 1010 9.26 37.01 9.83
CA GLY A 1010 7.93 37.54 9.55
C GLY A 1010 6.95 36.48 9.07
N TYR A 1011 7.17 35.21 9.43
CA TYR A 1011 6.24 34.13 9.12
C TYR A 1011 5.02 34.25 10.03
N GLN A 1012 3.82 34.23 9.43
CA GLN A 1012 2.56 34.12 10.16
C GLN A 1012 1.92 32.76 9.83
N PRO A 1013 1.76 31.87 10.82
CA PRO A 1013 1.06 30.62 10.60
C PRO A 1013 -0.41 30.87 10.27
N TYR A 1014 -0.96 30.05 9.36
CA TYR A 1014 -2.41 29.93 9.18
C TYR A 1014 -2.98 29.00 10.25
N ARG A 1015 -2.29 27.88 10.52
CA ARG A 1015 -2.68 26.93 11.57
C ARG A 1015 -1.92 27.19 12.85
N SER A 1016 -2.61 27.13 13.99
CA SER A 1016 -1.96 27.33 15.29
C SER A 1016 -0.85 26.29 15.52
N ILE A 1017 0.24 26.67 16.17
CA ILE A 1017 1.36 25.76 16.48
C ILE A 1017 1.56 25.76 17.99
N LEU A 1018 1.44 24.59 18.62
CA LEU A 1018 1.73 24.36 20.03
C LEU A 1018 3.11 23.72 20.17
N PHE A 1019 4.05 24.46 20.75
CA PHE A 1019 5.36 23.95 21.13
C PHE A 1019 5.29 23.40 22.55
N VAL A 1020 5.67 22.14 22.72
CA VAL A 1020 5.61 21.42 23.99
C VAL A 1020 6.99 20.85 24.30
N ALA A 1021 7.65 21.43 25.30
CA ALA A 1021 8.81 20.82 25.93
C ALA A 1021 8.31 19.96 27.11
N TYR A 1022 8.37 18.64 26.96
CA TYR A 1022 7.81 17.71 27.95
C TYR A 1022 8.88 17.06 28.83
N SER A 1023 8.44 16.62 30.02
CA SER A 1023 9.23 15.85 30.99
C SER A 1023 8.47 14.62 31.46
N GLY A 1024 9.13 13.72 32.21
CA GLY A 1024 8.51 12.54 32.79
C GLY A 1024 8.62 11.32 31.88
N GLU A 1025 9.76 11.11 31.23
CA GLU A 1025 10.00 9.89 30.45
C GLU A 1025 10.05 8.64 31.35
N GLY A 1026 9.56 7.51 30.81
CA GLY A 1026 9.59 6.21 31.49
C GLY A 1026 8.26 5.49 31.46
N LEU A 1027 8.08 4.56 32.39
CA LEU A 1027 6.85 3.81 32.60
C LEU A 1027 6.04 4.42 33.77
N GLU A 1028 4.73 4.53 33.62
CA GLU A 1028 3.79 4.98 34.65
C GLU A 1028 2.68 3.93 34.81
N GLY A 1029 2.60 3.28 35.97
CA GLY A 1029 1.66 2.17 36.17
C GLY A 1029 1.92 0.95 35.28
N GLY A 1030 3.11 0.86 34.68
CA GLY A 1030 3.54 -0.24 33.81
C GLY A 1030 3.30 0.02 32.33
N GLU A 1031 2.67 1.14 32.00
CA GLU A 1031 2.49 1.62 30.64
C GLU A 1031 3.55 2.67 30.29
N PRO A 1032 4.09 2.66 29.06
CA PRO A 1032 5.02 3.69 28.61
C PRO A 1032 4.31 5.03 28.57
N VAL A 1033 5.03 6.04 29.00
CA VAL A 1033 4.51 7.41 29.04
C VAL A 1033 4.63 7.91 27.63
N ASN A 1034 3.56 7.70 26.87
CA ASN A 1034 3.52 8.05 25.47
C ASN A 1034 3.51 9.59 25.35
N PRO A 1035 4.63 10.22 24.94
CA PRO A 1035 4.69 11.66 24.79
C PRO A 1035 3.83 12.14 23.61
N ARG A 1036 3.34 11.23 22.77
CA ARG A 1036 2.51 11.52 21.60
C ARG A 1036 1.01 11.62 21.92
N ASP A 1037 0.59 11.26 23.15
CA ASP A 1037 -0.77 11.47 23.64
C ASP A 1037 -1.04 12.96 23.87
N VAL A 1038 -1.35 13.67 22.78
CA VAL A 1038 -1.57 15.12 22.79
C VAL A 1038 -2.82 15.50 23.57
N SER A 1039 -3.81 14.60 23.66
CA SER A 1039 -5.05 14.83 24.40
C SER A 1039 -4.76 15.26 25.84
N LYS A 1040 -3.71 14.68 26.44
CA LYS A 1040 -3.20 15.00 27.77
C LYS A 1040 -2.66 16.43 27.88
N PHE A 1041 -1.91 16.92 26.89
CA PHE A 1041 -1.42 18.31 26.91
C PHE A 1041 -2.56 19.32 26.74
N LEU A 1042 -3.56 19.00 25.91
CA LEU A 1042 -4.70 19.89 25.66
C LEU A 1042 -5.67 20.01 26.85
N GLN A 1043 -5.57 19.13 27.84
CA GLN A 1043 -6.31 19.21 29.10
C GLN A 1043 -5.78 20.28 30.06
N ALA A 1044 -4.65 20.94 29.76
CA ALA A 1044 -4.06 21.98 30.63
C ALA A 1044 -5.03 23.16 30.90
N LYS A 1045 -5.98 23.42 30.00
CA LYS A 1045 -6.96 24.49 30.13
C LYS A 1045 -8.36 24.01 29.75
N THR A 1046 -9.35 24.38 30.55
CA THR A 1046 -10.76 24.02 30.30
C THR A 1046 -11.20 24.58 28.93
N GLY A 1047 -11.74 23.70 28.08
CA GLY A 1047 -12.20 24.05 26.73
C GLY A 1047 -11.12 24.08 25.65
N PHE A 1048 -9.83 23.99 26.00
CA PHE A 1048 -8.72 24.04 25.03
C PHE A 1048 -8.72 22.82 24.09
N ALA A 1049 -8.96 21.62 24.62
CA ALA A 1049 -9.14 20.40 23.82
C ALA A 1049 -10.33 20.45 22.84
N ASN A 1050 -11.37 21.23 23.16
CA ASN A 1050 -12.55 21.39 22.28
C ASN A 1050 -12.40 22.58 21.31
N ALA A 1051 -11.42 23.46 21.54
CA ALA A 1051 -11.19 24.65 20.74
C ALA A 1051 -10.30 24.39 19.52
N PHE A 1052 -9.52 23.30 19.54
CA PHE A 1052 -8.55 22.98 18.51
C PHE A 1052 -8.75 21.58 17.94
N THR A 1053 -8.66 21.46 16.62
CA THR A 1053 -8.53 20.20 15.89
C THR A 1053 -7.03 19.95 15.63
N VAL A 1054 -6.49 18.83 16.11
CA VAL A 1054 -5.06 18.51 15.94
C VAL A 1054 -4.81 17.93 14.56
N ASP A 1055 -4.02 18.63 13.74
CA ASP A 1055 -3.73 18.25 12.35
C ASP A 1055 -2.45 17.42 12.20
N ALA A 1056 -1.46 17.61 13.09
CA ALA A 1056 -0.17 16.94 13.03
C ALA A 1056 0.58 16.95 14.35
N ILE A 1057 1.32 15.87 14.63
CA ILE A 1057 2.21 15.72 15.79
C ILE A 1057 3.64 15.50 15.29
N VAL A 1058 4.58 16.36 15.69
CA VAL A 1058 5.98 16.32 15.27
C VAL A 1058 6.87 16.17 16.51
N GLU A 1059 7.48 14.99 16.66
CA GLU A 1059 8.41 14.70 17.76
C GLU A 1059 9.85 14.94 17.32
N LEU A 1060 10.61 15.68 18.13
CA LEU A 1060 11.99 16.06 17.91
C LEU A 1060 12.87 15.49 19.02
N ARG A 1061 13.83 14.63 18.65
CA ARG A 1061 14.77 14.02 19.61
C ARG A 1061 16.10 13.68 18.94
N GLY A 1062 17.24 13.80 19.63
CA GLY A 1062 18.51 13.33 19.07
C GLY A 1062 19.06 14.14 17.88
N LEU A 1063 18.79 15.45 17.77
CA LEU A 1063 19.05 16.27 16.57
C LEU A 1063 20.34 17.12 16.63
N GLY A 1064 21.18 16.90 17.65
CA GLY A 1064 22.43 17.61 17.86
C GLY A 1064 23.59 17.12 16.98
N SER A 1065 23.52 15.90 16.47
CA SER A 1065 24.62 15.22 15.77
C SER A 1065 24.14 14.30 14.64
N GLY A 1066 25.07 13.79 13.83
CA GLY A 1066 24.78 12.85 12.73
C GLY A 1066 24.86 13.46 11.32
N GLU A 1067 25.00 12.60 10.30
CA GLU A 1067 25.17 13.02 8.91
C GLU A 1067 23.86 13.26 8.15
N SER A 1068 22.80 12.55 8.55
CA SER A 1068 21.48 12.55 7.92
C SER A 1068 20.35 12.58 8.95
N LEU A 1069 19.20 13.11 8.55
CA LEU A 1069 17.96 13.01 9.33
C LEU A 1069 17.38 11.61 9.21
N LEU A 1070 16.90 11.07 10.31
CA LEU A 1070 16.13 9.84 10.40
C LEU A 1070 14.67 10.24 10.63
N LEU A 1071 13.79 9.90 9.69
CA LEU A 1071 12.35 10.14 9.82
C LEU A 1071 11.64 8.83 10.14
N ASP A 1072 11.07 8.71 11.33
CA ASP A 1072 10.14 7.64 11.68
C ASP A 1072 8.76 7.98 11.11
N VAL A 1073 8.49 7.39 9.95
CA VAL A 1073 7.27 7.61 9.17
C VAL A 1073 6.18 6.59 9.49
N SER A 1074 6.31 5.87 10.62
CA SER A 1074 5.35 4.85 11.04
C SER A 1074 3.98 5.46 11.39
N GLY A 1075 3.94 6.71 11.86
CA GLY A 1075 2.71 7.43 12.18
C GLY A 1075 2.10 8.27 11.05
N SER A 1076 2.89 8.70 10.06
CA SER A 1076 2.41 9.42 8.88
C SER A 1076 3.44 9.44 7.75
N GLN A 1077 3.04 8.92 6.59
CA GLN A 1077 3.78 9.02 5.34
C GLN A 1077 3.74 10.42 4.73
N HIS A 1078 2.64 11.14 4.90
CA HIS A 1078 2.46 12.51 4.44
C HIS A 1078 3.43 13.46 5.16
N LEU A 1079 3.44 13.43 6.50
CA LEU A 1079 4.41 14.23 7.27
C LEU A 1079 5.85 13.86 6.89
N GLY A 1080 6.13 12.55 6.70
CA GLY A 1080 7.41 12.08 6.19
C GLY A 1080 7.80 12.72 4.86
N GLN A 1081 6.85 12.82 3.92
CA GLN A 1081 7.07 13.50 2.64
C GLN A 1081 7.30 15.00 2.80
N VAL A 1082 6.57 15.69 3.67
CA VAL A 1082 6.72 17.13 3.93
C VAL A 1082 8.14 17.43 4.40
N PHE A 1083 8.60 16.76 5.47
CA PHE A 1083 9.93 16.99 6.02
C PHE A 1083 11.05 16.48 5.10
N GLU A 1084 10.82 15.40 4.35
CA GLU A 1084 11.78 14.93 3.35
C GLU A 1084 11.91 15.90 2.16
N GLN A 1085 10.82 16.48 1.68
CA GLN A 1085 10.85 17.49 0.62
C GLN A 1085 11.59 18.75 1.09
N ALA A 1086 11.32 19.20 2.33
CA ALA A 1086 12.02 20.32 2.94
C ALA A 1086 13.54 20.05 3.04
N ALA A 1087 13.92 18.86 3.54
CA ALA A 1087 15.31 18.44 3.63
C ALA A 1087 15.98 18.33 2.24
N ARG A 1088 15.36 17.69 1.26
CA ARG A 1088 15.87 17.59 -0.13
C ARG A 1088 16.08 18.96 -0.75
N ARG A 1089 15.16 19.92 -0.50
CA ARG A 1089 15.26 21.29 -1.01
C ARG A 1089 16.49 22.01 -0.47
N LEU A 1090 16.87 21.72 0.77
CA LEU A 1090 18.05 22.26 1.44
C LEU A 1090 19.28 21.33 1.37
N ARG A 1091 19.22 20.26 0.55
CA ARG A 1091 20.30 19.28 0.34
C ARG A 1091 20.73 18.55 1.61
N VAL A 1092 19.80 18.36 2.55
CA VAL A 1092 19.99 17.53 3.74
C VAL A 1092 19.65 16.08 3.37
N ARG A 1093 20.54 15.16 3.74
CA ARG A 1093 20.31 13.72 3.53
C ARG A 1093 19.26 13.24 4.53
N VAL A 1094 18.37 12.37 4.06
CA VAL A 1094 17.29 11.79 4.86
C VAL A 1094 17.31 10.28 4.69
N ARG A 1095 17.10 9.56 5.79
CA ARG A 1095 16.76 8.14 5.82
C ARG A 1095 15.39 7.98 6.47
N ARG A 1096 14.55 7.12 5.90
CA ARG A 1096 13.29 6.73 6.53
C ARG A 1096 13.54 5.51 7.41
N GLN A 1097 13.09 5.58 8.65
CA GLN A 1097 12.93 4.42 9.51
C GLN A 1097 11.50 3.96 9.33
N GLU A 1098 11.33 2.76 8.78
CA GLU A 1098 10.02 2.16 8.52
C GLU A 1098 9.89 0.93 9.39
N ALA A 1099 8.84 0.85 10.22
CA ALA A 1099 8.46 -0.41 10.83
C ALA A 1099 8.12 -1.44 9.73
N PRO A 1100 8.50 -2.73 9.87
CA PRO A 1100 8.10 -3.76 8.93
C PRO A 1100 6.57 -3.77 8.78
N ILE A 1101 6.09 -3.87 7.55
CA ILE A 1101 4.66 -3.83 7.26
C ILE A 1101 4.03 -5.12 7.79
N ASP A 1102 3.32 -5.02 8.91
CA ASP A 1102 2.50 -6.14 9.37
C ASP A 1102 1.24 -6.22 8.52
N LEU A 1103 1.36 -6.91 7.38
CA LEU A 1103 0.25 -7.18 6.46
C LEU A 1103 -0.87 -7.95 7.15
N SER A 1104 -0.64 -8.63 8.28
CA SER A 1104 -1.71 -9.34 8.97
C SER A 1104 -2.78 -8.39 9.51
N ILE A 1105 -2.43 -7.14 9.85
CA ILE A 1105 -3.38 -6.15 10.38
C ILE A 1105 -4.43 -5.74 9.33
N VAL A 1106 -4.10 -5.81 8.04
CA VAL A 1106 -5.05 -5.54 6.94
C VAL A 1106 -6.13 -6.65 6.83
N PHE A 1107 -5.84 -7.85 7.36
CA PHE A 1107 -6.70 -9.03 7.21
C PHE A 1107 -7.12 -9.69 8.53
N GLU A 1108 -6.60 -9.23 9.68
CA GLU A 1108 -6.88 -9.71 11.03
C GLU A 1108 -7.44 -8.60 11.92
N GLU A 1109 -8.55 -8.89 12.58
CA GLU A 1109 -9.08 -8.09 13.68
C GLU A 1109 -8.23 -8.36 14.94
N ARG A 1110 -7.06 -7.72 15.05
CA ARG A 1110 -6.25 -7.77 16.28
C ARG A 1110 -6.75 -6.75 17.29
N PRO A 1111 -6.92 -7.09 18.58
CA PRO A 1111 -7.06 -6.07 19.63
C PRO A 1111 -5.71 -5.36 19.83
N PRO A 1112 -5.67 -4.02 20.00
CA PRO A 1112 -4.44 -3.27 20.24
C PRO A 1112 -4.10 -3.19 21.73
N GLN A 1113 -2.85 -2.83 21.98
CA GLN A 1113 -2.40 -2.25 23.25
C GLN A 1113 -2.69 -0.74 23.19
N SER A 1114 -2.90 -0.12 24.35
CA SER A 1114 -3.55 1.18 24.52
C SER A 1114 -2.73 2.41 24.13
N GLY A 1115 -3.33 3.30 23.32
CA GLY A 1115 -3.02 4.73 23.23
C GLY A 1115 -3.85 5.44 22.17
N GLY A 1116 -4.91 6.16 22.56
CA GLY A 1116 -5.76 6.90 21.64
C GLY A 1116 -5.10 8.17 21.10
N ASP A 1117 -4.58 8.11 19.87
CA ASP A 1117 -4.07 9.27 19.14
C ASP A 1117 -4.92 9.49 17.87
N GLU A 1118 -5.68 10.59 17.85
CA GLU A 1118 -6.62 10.93 16.78
C GLU A 1118 -5.96 11.65 15.57
N ALA A 1119 -4.65 11.95 15.61
CA ALA A 1119 -3.96 12.76 14.59
C ALA A 1119 -2.68 12.11 13.99
N PRO A 1120 -2.29 12.42 12.73
CA PRO A 1120 -1.07 11.91 12.10
C PRO A 1120 0.22 12.37 12.83
N GLN A 1121 1.20 11.47 12.98
CA GLN A 1121 2.41 11.74 13.76
C GLN A 1121 3.73 11.36 13.05
N ILE A 1122 4.82 12.06 13.37
CA ILE A 1122 6.17 11.78 12.87
C ILE A 1122 7.22 11.96 13.97
N GLY A 1123 8.13 10.99 14.08
CA GLY A 1123 9.36 11.14 14.85
C GLY A 1123 10.51 11.59 13.96
N ILE A 1124 11.26 12.61 14.37
CA ILE A 1124 12.40 13.13 13.61
C ILE A 1124 13.66 13.15 14.47
N TYR A 1125 14.68 12.41 14.01
CA TYR A 1125 15.90 12.16 14.75
C TYR A 1125 17.16 12.41 13.92
N GLY A 1126 18.30 12.56 14.59
CA GLY A 1126 19.62 12.52 13.96
C GLY A 1126 20.09 11.07 13.78
N GLN A 1127 20.65 10.71 12.63
CA GLN A 1127 21.16 9.36 12.43
C GLN A 1127 22.22 9.00 13.48
N GLY A 1128 21.99 7.91 14.23
CA GLY A 1128 22.89 7.40 15.25
C GLY A 1128 22.68 7.99 16.65
N TRP A 1129 21.60 8.73 16.88
CA TRP A 1129 21.29 9.35 18.17
C TRP A 1129 21.22 8.35 19.35
N GLU A 1130 20.71 7.13 19.11
CA GLU A 1130 20.54 6.06 20.11
C GLU A 1130 21.86 5.51 20.66
N ALA A 1131 22.99 5.75 19.98
CA ALA A 1131 24.28 5.16 20.32
C ALA A 1131 24.79 5.59 21.71
N PHE A 1132 24.47 6.82 22.11
CA PHE A 1132 24.83 7.40 23.42
C PHE A 1132 23.61 7.83 24.23
N SER A 1133 22.40 7.66 23.68
CA SER A 1133 21.15 7.97 24.38
C SER A 1133 21.11 7.24 25.72
N HIS A 1134 20.64 7.94 26.75
CA HIS A 1134 20.60 7.47 28.13
C HIS A 1134 21.94 7.12 28.78
N THR A 1135 23.08 7.50 28.21
CA THR A 1135 24.39 7.21 28.81
C THR A 1135 25.10 8.49 29.30
N PRO A 1136 25.99 8.40 30.30
CA PRO A 1136 26.78 9.55 30.75
C PRO A 1136 27.69 10.16 29.66
N GLN A 1137 27.95 9.41 28.58
CA GLN A 1137 28.73 9.89 27.44
C GLN A 1137 27.97 10.90 26.57
N ASP A 1138 26.64 11.00 26.71
CA ASP A 1138 25.83 11.99 25.98
C ASP A 1138 26.04 13.42 26.50
N SER A 1139 27.18 13.98 26.12
CA SER A 1139 27.71 15.26 26.57
C SER A 1139 27.72 16.30 25.43
N PRO A 1140 27.86 17.60 25.75
CA PRO A 1140 27.94 18.66 24.73
C PRO A 1140 29.00 18.43 23.66
N ALA A 1141 30.05 17.66 23.96
CA ALA A 1141 31.12 17.35 23.03
C ALA A 1141 30.66 16.51 21.81
N LEU A 1142 29.52 15.82 21.91
CA LEU A 1142 28.93 15.08 20.79
C LEU A 1142 28.15 15.97 19.81
N LEU A 1143 27.83 17.21 20.21
CA LEU A 1143 27.03 18.12 19.41
C LEU A 1143 27.83 18.68 18.24
N SER A 1144 27.17 18.81 17.09
CA SER A 1144 27.72 19.40 15.87
C SER A 1144 26.88 20.58 15.43
N ALA A 1145 27.44 21.79 15.55
CA ALA A 1145 26.79 23.01 15.10
C ALA A 1145 26.38 22.95 13.61
N ASP A 1146 27.17 22.27 12.76
CA ASP A 1146 26.84 22.10 11.34
C ASP A 1146 25.66 21.14 11.11
N SER A 1147 25.55 20.08 11.91
CA SER A 1147 24.39 19.18 11.86
C SER A 1147 23.14 19.90 12.38
N MET A 1148 23.23 20.57 13.53
CA MET A 1148 22.14 21.39 14.07
C MET A 1148 21.65 22.45 13.09
N GLN A 1149 22.56 23.11 12.35
CA GLN A 1149 22.17 24.08 11.32
C GLN A 1149 21.41 23.43 10.16
N ARG A 1150 21.93 22.32 9.63
CA ARG A 1150 21.32 21.63 8.48
C ARG A 1150 19.94 21.10 8.86
N PHE A 1151 19.86 20.43 10.00
CA PHE A 1151 18.63 19.82 10.51
C PHE A 1151 17.62 20.90 10.90
N GLY A 1152 18.03 21.89 11.69
CA GLY A 1152 17.18 23.02 12.09
C GLY A 1152 16.57 23.77 10.91
N ARG A 1153 17.35 24.06 9.86
CA ARG A 1153 16.83 24.70 8.63
C ARG A 1153 15.81 23.84 7.88
N ALA A 1154 16.07 22.53 7.79
CA ALA A 1154 15.14 21.59 7.15
C ALA A 1154 13.83 21.46 7.92
N LEU A 1155 13.92 21.35 9.25
CA LEU A 1155 12.76 21.28 10.14
C LEU A 1155 11.95 22.58 10.14
N THR A 1156 12.62 23.73 10.21
CA THR A 1156 11.97 25.05 10.11
C THR A 1156 11.17 25.16 8.81
N LEU A 1157 11.76 24.76 7.68
CA LEU A 1157 11.09 24.79 6.38
C LEU A 1157 9.89 23.82 6.33
N GLY A 1158 10.04 22.62 6.88
CA GLY A 1158 8.96 21.65 6.98
C GLY A 1158 7.80 22.17 7.82
N LEU A 1159 8.09 22.76 8.98
CA LEU A 1159 7.11 23.31 9.90
C LEU A 1159 6.39 24.55 9.31
N MET A 1160 7.11 25.46 8.66
CA MET A 1160 6.50 26.61 7.96
C MET A 1160 5.56 26.18 6.82
N ALA A 1161 5.90 25.10 6.13
CA ALA A 1161 5.06 24.53 5.08
C ALA A 1161 3.86 23.75 5.63
N LEU A 1162 3.98 23.19 6.83
CA LEU A 1162 2.89 22.48 7.51
C LEU A 1162 1.89 23.45 8.17
N GLY A 1163 2.38 24.56 8.74
CA GLY A 1163 1.57 25.61 9.36
C GLY A 1163 0.78 26.49 8.37
N ARG A 1164 0.83 26.15 7.09
CA ARG A 1164 0.04 26.76 6.02
C ARG A 1164 -0.98 25.76 5.50
#